data_AF-Q173F8-F1
#
_entry.id   AF-Q173F8-F1
#
_cell.length_a   1.000
_cell.length_b   1.000
_cell.length_c   1.000
_cell.angle_alpha   90.00
_cell.angle_beta   90.00
_cell.angle_gamma   90.00
#
_symmetry.space_group_name_H-M   'P 1'
#
loop_
_entity.id
_entity.type
_entity.pdbx_description
1 polymer ?
#
loop_
_entity_poly.entity_id
_entity_poly.type
_entity_poly.pdbx_seq_one_letter_code
_entity_poly.pdbx_strand_id
1 'polypeptide(L)'
;LSRCRECGRSAASRLKDSDTIFCRFIAFRKLRYNTLGHMEVAGFADPHQDAQKPDISLWDANLSKVPIDLSVEKSKFLLGQVGYKFCELFHQEKEAYFEHMSEDKTIAWKQAVNGVREMCDVCSTTLFNYHWVCSTCGFVVCIDCYKVRYSGISNNFTRLTIIAYRDCYMWLHCTNREPHVQNKLMLTQIIPANSLYKLVRQMHGVCALLEIPLNCECPLSKESLFRKIKDRLEFIFPITIEKHLSEKYSESESLIDFTAEFQVQHSNIQSFLNDFLSEFVFLTGQNSTDNLTDDVQIMEYNRYMKKGIEFQNKGERVMTLKESEKLYPNVAHQWLCNGRLLRLLDPLSDNNYNTFHDQWERGQPVMVSYVSDKLDMSLWRPESFIREFGDIENDLINCLNGKLVRGQKMKVFWEGFDRIAFRLMDERDRPMMLKLKDWPPGDDFAEMMPTRFNDLMNNLPLSEYTRREGRLNLASRLSSFFVRPDLGPKMYSAYGSALHPTKGTTNLHLDVSDAVNVMVYTAVPKDVERTKYVQKVLDAIDSDECDVFTRQRIRDKADLPGALWHIYHAKDADKIRSLLHKIEVERGISIKANHDPIHDQKWYLDANLRKRLLQEYNVEGYSIVQCSGDAIFIPAGAPHQVRNLHNCVKVAEDFVSPENISYCFKLTNEFRHLTNTHSNHEDKLQIKNIIYHTVKDAVSCLT
;
A
#
# COMPACT_ATOMS: atom_id res chain seq x y z
N LEU A 1 -3.16 23.34 -35.37
CA LEU A 1 -2.48 22.54 -34.32
C LEU A 1 -2.86 21.07 -34.46
N SER A 2 -1.91 20.14 -34.27
CA SER A 2 -2.23 18.70 -34.22
C SER A 2 -3.11 18.39 -33.00
N ARG A 3 -4.21 17.65 -33.22
CA ARG A 3 -5.08 17.23 -32.11
C ARG A 3 -4.40 16.07 -31.37
N CYS A 4 -4.49 16.06 -30.05
CA CYS A 4 -4.11 14.86 -29.29
C CYS A 4 -5.11 13.74 -29.55
N ARG A 5 -4.73 12.52 -29.14
CA ARG A 5 -5.54 11.32 -29.31
C ARG A 5 -6.93 11.43 -28.67
N GLU A 6 -7.05 12.03 -27.49
CA GLU A 6 -8.34 12.21 -26.80
C GLU A 6 -9.21 13.28 -27.48
N CYS A 7 -8.62 14.41 -27.87
CA CYS A 7 -9.32 15.46 -28.63
C CYS A 7 -9.75 15.02 -30.03
N GLY A 8 -9.13 13.97 -30.58
CA GLY A 8 -9.50 13.36 -31.85
C GLY A 8 -10.75 12.48 -31.79
N ARG A 9 -11.27 12.14 -30.60
CA ARG A 9 -12.48 11.33 -30.42
C ARG A 9 -13.77 12.13 -30.72
N SER A 10 -14.85 11.44 -31.09
CA SER A 10 -16.11 12.04 -31.56
C SER A 10 -16.79 12.95 -30.52
N ALA A 11 -17.59 13.92 -30.97
CA ALA A 11 -18.29 14.87 -30.09
C ALA A 11 -19.29 14.18 -29.13
N ALA A 12 -19.90 13.06 -29.54
CA ALA A 12 -20.78 12.26 -28.68
C ALA A 12 -20.06 11.66 -27.46
N SER A 13 -18.75 11.41 -27.55
CA SER A 13 -17.92 10.92 -26.43
C SER A 13 -17.53 12.03 -25.45
N ARG A 14 -17.65 13.31 -25.84
CA ARG A 14 -17.27 14.48 -25.02
C ARG A 14 -18.42 15.02 -24.17
N LEU A 15 -19.67 14.69 -24.53
CA LEU A 15 -20.88 15.20 -23.86
C LEU A 15 -21.24 14.48 -22.55
N LYS A 16 -20.61 13.33 -22.25
CA LYS A 16 -20.90 12.57 -21.01
C LYS A 16 -20.22 13.12 -19.77
N ASP A 17 -19.31 14.08 -19.92
CA ASP A 17 -18.21 14.27 -18.97
C ASP A 17 -17.66 15.70 -19.11
N SER A 18 -18.50 16.73 -18.92
CA SER A 18 -18.22 18.11 -19.39
C SER A 18 -17.17 18.90 -18.59
N ASP A 19 -16.83 18.45 -17.38
CA ASP A 19 -15.98 19.19 -16.44
C ASP A 19 -14.54 18.65 -16.33
N THR A 20 -14.23 17.57 -17.04
CA THR A 20 -12.93 16.88 -16.98
C THR A 20 -11.97 17.39 -18.06
N ILE A 21 -10.71 17.60 -17.70
CA ILE A 21 -9.68 18.07 -18.63
C ILE A 21 -9.20 16.88 -19.50
N PHE A 22 -9.69 16.77 -20.74
CA PHE A 22 -9.36 15.64 -21.64
C PHE A 22 -8.10 15.82 -22.50
N CYS A 23 -7.65 17.07 -22.69
CA CYS A 23 -6.57 17.33 -23.63
C CYS A 23 -5.22 16.90 -23.04
N ARG A 24 -4.61 15.84 -23.61
CA ARG A 24 -3.26 15.36 -23.23
C ARG A 24 -2.12 16.40 -23.36
N PHE A 25 -2.36 17.53 -24.03
CA PHE A 25 -1.39 18.64 -24.20
C PHE A 25 -1.69 19.85 -23.31
N ILE A 26 -2.74 19.79 -22.48
CA ILE A 26 -3.03 20.83 -21.49
C ILE A 26 -1.81 21.02 -20.57
N ALA A 27 -1.49 22.27 -20.24
CA ALA A 27 -0.37 22.63 -19.36
C ALA A 27 0.98 21.96 -19.72
N PHE A 28 1.17 21.62 -21.00
CA PHE A 28 2.31 20.85 -21.48
C PHE A 28 2.87 21.40 -22.80
N ARG A 29 2.00 21.66 -23.79
CA ARG A 29 2.40 22.19 -25.10
C ARG A 29 2.37 23.72 -25.10
N LYS A 30 3.50 24.35 -25.45
CA LYS A 30 3.59 25.80 -25.65
C LYS A 30 3.07 26.19 -27.03
N LEU A 31 2.32 27.29 -27.07
CA LEU A 31 1.73 27.84 -28.28
C LEU A 31 2.19 29.29 -28.46
N ARG A 32 2.45 29.71 -29.69
CA ARG A 32 2.75 31.11 -30.04
C ARG A 32 1.98 31.52 -31.29
N TYR A 33 1.76 32.81 -31.45
CA TYR A 33 1.29 33.36 -32.72
C TYR A 33 2.49 33.65 -33.63
N ASN A 34 2.42 33.19 -34.87
CA ASN A 34 3.42 33.55 -35.87
C ASN A 34 3.15 34.96 -36.43
N THR A 35 4.05 35.43 -37.31
CA THR A 35 3.96 36.76 -37.92
C THR A 35 2.70 36.97 -38.77
N LEU A 36 2.01 35.89 -39.17
CA LEU A 36 0.75 35.91 -39.90
C LEU A 36 -0.49 35.86 -38.98
N GLY A 37 -0.31 35.88 -37.65
CA GLY A 37 -1.38 35.79 -36.68
C GLY A 37 -1.97 34.39 -36.50
N HIS A 38 -1.34 33.36 -37.05
CA HIS A 38 -1.75 31.97 -36.86
C HIS A 38 -1.07 31.36 -35.64
N MET A 39 -1.83 30.57 -34.87
CA MET A 39 -1.31 29.87 -33.71
C MET A 39 -0.55 28.61 -34.12
N GLU A 40 0.70 28.51 -33.69
CA GLU A 40 1.61 27.39 -33.95
C GLU A 40 2.20 26.81 -32.66
N VAL A 41 2.76 25.60 -32.77
CA VAL A 41 3.44 24.94 -31.65
C VAL A 41 4.81 25.59 -31.47
N ALA A 42 5.05 26.17 -30.31
CA ALA A 42 6.32 26.82 -29.95
C ALA A 42 7.30 25.88 -29.24
N GLY A 43 6.86 24.67 -28.88
CA GLY A 43 7.62 23.69 -28.13
C GLY A 43 6.79 23.09 -26.99
N PHE A 44 7.48 22.61 -25.97
CA PHE A 44 6.90 22.08 -24.74
C PHE A 44 7.44 22.87 -23.54
N ALA A 45 6.76 22.78 -22.40
CA ALA A 45 7.23 23.43 -21.19
C ALA A 45 8.55 22.80 -20.73
N ASP A 46 9.41 23.62 -20.13
CA ASP A 46 10.72 23.32 -19.58
C ASP A 46 10.61 23.31 -18.05
N PRO A 47 11.15 22.28 -17.38
CA PRO A 47 10.97 22.11 -15.94
C PRO A 47 11.65 23.17 -15.08
N HIS A 48 12.64 23.88 -15.59
CA HIS A 48 13.40 24.90 -14.87
C HIS A 48 12.96 26.32 -15.22
N GLN A 49 12.57 26.56 -16.48
CA GLN A 49 12.25 27.89 -16.97
C GLN A 49 10.77 28.27 -16.78
N ASP A 50 9.85 27.32 -16.92
CA ASP A 50 8.41 27.65 -16.91
C ASP A 50 7.71 27.35 -15.58
N ALA A 51 8.34 26.57 -14.70
CA ALA A 51 7.77 26.24 -13.40
C ALA A 51 7.69 27.48 -12.50
N GLN A 52 6.50 27.77 -11.97
CA GLN A 52 6.30 28.89 -11.06
C GLN A 52 6.47 28.46 -9.60
N LYS A 53 6.60 29.45 -8.70
CA LYS A 53 6.73 29.18 -7.25
C LYS A 53 5.63 28.26 -6.69
N PRO A 54 4.33 28.42 -7.04
CA PRO A 54 3.29 27.52 -6.56
C PRO A 54 3.53 26.07 -6.99
N ASP A 55 3.97 25.85 -8.24
CA ASP A 55 4.25 24.52 -8.79
C ASP A 55 5.38 23.84 -8.00
N ILE A 56 6.47 24.55 -7.75
CA ILE A 56 7.62 24.04 -6.97
C ILE A 56 7.20 23.79 -5.51
N SER A 57 6.39 24.67 -4.92
CA SER A 57 5.97 24.57 -3.52
C SER A 57 5.11 23.35 -3.18
N LEU A 58 4.53 22.67 -4.18
CA LEU A 58 3.82 21.40 -4.00
C LEU A 58 4.78 20.28 -3.61
N TRP A 59 6.00 20.34 -4.14
CA TRP A 59 7.02 19.29 -4.07
C TRP A 59 8.10 19.60 -3.02
N ASP A 60 8.37 20.87 -2.73
CA ASP A 60 9.40 21.28 -1.78
C ASP A 60 9.01 21.01 -0.31
N ALA A 61 10.01 20.64 0.49
CA ALA A 61 9.91 20.55 1.94
C ALA A 61 9.60 21.93 2.55
N ASN A 62 8.58 22.01 3.40
CA ASN A 62 8.11 23.26 4.00
C ASN A 62 7.39 22.99 5.33
N LEU A 63 7.98 23.43 6.45
CA LEU A 63 7.43 23.31 7.80
C LEU A 63 5.98 23.80 7.90
N SER A 64 5.64 24.90 7.23
CA SER A 64 4.29 25.49 7.29
C SER A 64 3.19 24.61 6.66
N LYS A 65 3.58 23.57 5.93
CA LYS A 65 2.69 22.60 5.30
C LYS A 65 2.71 21.22 5.96
N VAL A 66 3.53 21.02 7.00
CA VAL A 66 3.59 19.77 7.76
C VAL A 66 2.36 19.68 8.65
N PRO A 67 1.70 18.51 8.76
CA PRO A 67 0.66 18.31 9.76
C PRO A 67 1.16 18.69 11.15
N ILE A 68 0.40 19.54 11.86
CA ILE A 68 0.76 20.13 13.17
C ILE A 68 1.15 19.07 14.21
N ASP A 69 0.72 17.84 13.99
CA ASP A 69 0.78 16.73 14.92
C ASP A 69 1.77 15.61 14.52
N LEU A 70 2.58 15.81 13.47
CA LEU A 70 3.72 14.94 13.19
C LEU A 70 4.89 15.30 14.12
N SER A 71 5.23 14.40 15.06
CA SER A 71 6.34 14.61 16.01
C SER A 71 7.71 14.26 15.42
N VAL A 72 8.77 14.74 16.06
CA VAL A 72 10.16 14.44 15.71
C VAL A 72 10.42 12.93 15.72
N GLU A 73 9.94 12.21 16.73
CA GLU A 73 10.13 10.76 16.88
C GLU A 73 9.45 10.00 15.75
N LYS A 74 8.22 10.40 15.39
CA LYS A 74 7.48 9.82 14.26
C LYS A 74 8.15 10.13 12.93
N SER A 75 8.67 11.34 12.74
CA SER A 75 9.44 11.69 11.54
C SER A 75 10.72 10.84 11.42
N LYS A 76 11.45 10.63 12.52
CA LYS A 76 12.60 9.72 12.56
C LYS A 76 12.20 8.29 12.19
N PHE A 77 11.10 7.81 12.77
CA PHE A 77 10.54 6.49 12.48
C PHE A 77 10.18 6.33 11.00
N LEU A 78 9.44 7.29 10.42
CA LEU A 78 9.05 7.30 9.02
C LEU A 78 10.25 7.29 8.08
N LEU A 79 11.29 8.10 8.36
CA LEU A 79 12.51 8.11 7.56
C LEU A 79 13.27 6.77 7.65
N GLY A 80 13.34 6.16 8.83
CA GLY A 80 13.96 4.85 9.02
C GLY A 80 13.23 3.73 8.27
N GLN A 81 11.91 3.80 8.14
CA GLN A 81 11.10 2.78 7.45
C GLN A 81 10.96 3.03 5.94
N VAL A 82 10.86 4.29 5.51
CA VAL A 82 10.48 4.65 4.12
C VAL A 82 11.65 5.23 3.32
N GLY A 83 12.63 5.85 3.98
CA GLY A 83 13.68 6.64 3.32
C GLY A 83 14.53 5.83 2.34
N TYR A 84 14.82 4.56 2.65
CA TYR A 84 15.55 3.68 1.75
C TYR A 84 14.79 3.42 0.44
N LYS A 85 13.46 3.27 0.49
CA LYS A 85 12.61 3.13 -0.70
C LYS A 85 12.49 4.42 -1.49
N PHE A 86 12.50 5.57 -0.81
CA PHE A 86 12.59 6.84 -1.51
C PHE A 86 13.92 7.01 -2.26
N CYS A 87 15.04 6.60 -1.65
CA CYS A 87 16.35 6.58 -2.29
C CYS A 87 16.36 5.65 -3.52
N GLU A 88 15.82 4.44 -3.38
CA GLU A 88 15.65 3.52 -4.50
C GLU A 88 14.81 4.14 -5.63
N LEU A 89 13.67 4.75 -5.29
CA LEU A 89 12.79 5.43 -6.24
C LEU A 89 13.53 6.55 -6.99
N PHE A 90 14.30 7.38 -6.28
CA PHE A 90 15.12 8.43 -6.90
C PHE A 90 16.09 7.84 -7.94
N HIS A 91 16.80 6.77 -7.61
CA HIS A 91 17.75 6.15 -8.53
C HIS A 91 17.08 5.44 -9.72
N GLN A 92 15.87 4.89 -9.55
CA GLN A 92 15.07 4.36 -10.66
C GLN A 92 14.65 5.47 -11.63
N GLU A 93 14.22 6.62 -11.11
CA GLU A 93 13.86 7.78 -11.91
C GLU A 93 15.11 8.34 -12.63
N LYS A 94 16.26 8.40 -11.96
CA LYS A 94 17.53 8.82 -12.59
C LYS A 94 17.98 7.87 -13.71
N GLU A 95 17.75 6.56 -13.58
CA GLU A 95 18.04 5.57 -14.63
C GLU A 95 17.34 5.93 -15.96
N ALA A 96 16.12 6.47 -15.90
CA ALA A 96 15.32 6.81 -17.07
C ALA A 96 15.99 7.85 -17.98
N TYR A 97 16.77 8.78 -17.41
CA TYR A 97 17.53 9.76 -18.18
C TYR A 97 18.59 9.10 -19.06
N PHE A 98 19.32 8.12 -18.51
CA PHE A 98 20.37 7.40 -19.24
C PHE A 98 19.82 6.46 -20.31
N GLU A 99 18.61 5.92 -20.09
CA GLU A 99 17.92 5.06 -21.06
C GLU A 99 17.22 5.82 -22.19
N HIS A 100 17.15 7.16 -22.08
CA HIS A 100 16.48 7.98 -23.08
C HIS A 100 17.23 7.92 -24.42
N MET A 101 16.58 7.38 -25.46
CA MET A 101 17.21 7.11 -26.76
C MET A 101 17.17 8.30 -27.74
N SER A 102 16.47 9.38 -27.42
CA SER A 102 16.46 10.56 -28.27
C SER A 102 17.86 11.19 -28.28
N GLU A 103 18.29 11.63 -29.46
CA GLU A 103 19.49 12.47 -29.61
C GLU A 103 19.29 13.82 -28.93
N ASP A 104 18.08 14.35 -29.06
CA ASP A 104 17.62 15.52 -28.31
C ASP A 104 17.35 15.10 -26.87
N LYS A 105 18.29 15.39 -25.97
CA LYS A 105 18.20 15.09 -24.53
C LYS A 105 17.35 16.10 -23.76
N THR A 106 16.63 16.97 -24.46
CA THR A 106 15.72 17.94 -23.85
C THR A 106 14.62 17.24 -23.06
N ILE A 107 14.44 17.66 -21.82
CA ILE A 107 13.39 17.16 -20.94
C ILE A 107 12.22 18.15 -20.99
N ALA A 108 11.05 17.66 -21.35
CA ALA A 108 9.82 18.44 -21.27
C ALA A 108 9.20 18.35 -19.86
N TRP A 109 8.49 19.38 -19.44
CA TRP A 109 7.77 19.41 -18.17
C TRP A 109 6.28 19.35 -18.40
N LYS A 110 5.63 18.38 -17.77
CA LYS A 110 4.19 18.28 -17.73
C LYS A 110 3.71 18.65 -16.33
N GLN A 111 3.10 19.83 -16.22
CA GLN A 111 2.58 20.31 -14.95
C GLN A 111 1.57 19.32 -14.37
N ALA A 112 1.70 19.00 -13.08
CA ALA A 112 0.68 18.24 -12.37
C ALA A 112 -0.62 19.04 -12.31
N VAL A 113 -1.75 18.39 -12.56
CA VAL A 113 -3.07 19.05 -12.57
C VAL A 113 -3.90 18.53 -11.41
N ASN A 114 -4.51 19.44 -10.65
CA ASN A 114 -5.31 19.10 -9.47
C ASN A 114 -6.42 18.10 -9.83
N GLY A 115 -6.52 17.01 -9.07
CA GLY A 115 -7.53 15.98 -9.26
C GLY A 115 -7.38 15.13 -10.53
N VAL A 116 -6.30 15.31 -11.31
CA VAL A 116 -6.04 14.53 -12.52
C VAL A 116 -4.89 13.56 -12.27
N ARG A 117 -5.16 12.29 -12.54
CA ARG A 117 -4.17 11.22 -12.46
C ARG A 117 -3.55 10.97 -13.83
N GLU A 118 -2.25 11.21 -13.94
CA GLU A 118 -1.49 10.86 -15.14
C GLU A 118 -1.21 9.35 -15.17
N MET A 119 -1.58 8.68 -16.27
CA MET A 119 -1.50 7.23 -16.39
C MET A 119 -0.83 6.80 -17.69
N CYS A 120 -0.10 5.68 -17.63
CA CYS A 120 0.51 5.04 -18.78
C CYS A 120 -0.57 4.48 -19.74
N ASP A 121 -0.49 4.78 -21.04
CA ASP A 121 -1.42 4.25 -22.06
C ASP A 121 -1.29 2.74 -22.29
N VAL A 122 -0.24 2.11 -21.74
CA VAL A 122 0.06 0.67 -21.92
C VAL A 122 -0.45 -0.15 -20.73
N CYS A 123 0.04 0.15 -19.52
CA CYS A 123 -0.29 -0.60 -18.31
C CYS A 123 -1.32 0.07 -17.39
N SER A 124 -1.81 1.28 -17.73
CA SER A 124 -2.78 2.03 -16.91
C SER A 124 -2.33 2.33 -15.48
N THR A 125 -1.03 2.27 -15.19
CA THR A 125 -0.44 2.66 -13.91
C THR A 125 -0.24 4.17 -13.82
N THR A 126 -0.31 4.73 -12.61
CA THR A 126 0.05 6.13 -12.32
C THR A 126 1.48 6.43 -12.74
N LEU A 127 1.69 7.59 -13.35
CA LEU A 127 3.02 8.14 -13.59
C LEU A 127 3.44 8.98 -12.36
N PHE A 128 4.66 8.75 -11.89
CA PHE A 128 5.23 9.48 -10.76
C PHE A 128 5.99 10.72 -11.22
N ASN A 129 7.08 10.54 -11.96
CA ASN A 129 7.89 11.64 -12.46
C ASN A 129 8.32 11.46 -13.92
N TYR A 130 9.40 10.74 -14.20
CA TYR A 130 9.91 10.56 -15.56
C TYR A 130 9.07 9.55 -16.34
N HIS A 131 8.75 9.93 -17.58
CA HIS A 131 7.97 9.15 -18.53
C HIS A 131 8.23 9.65 -19.96
N TRP A 132 7.73 8.94 -20.96
CA TRP A 132 7.92 9.32 -22.37
C TRP A 132 6.60 9.71 -23.01
N VAL A 133 6.61 10.82 -23.74
CA VAL A 133 5.42 11.36 -24.43
C VAL A 133 5.66 11.53 -25.92
N CYS A 134 4.68 11.14 -26.74
CA CYS A 134 4.67 11.46 -28.16
C CYS A 134 4.30 12.93 -28.38
N SER A 135 5.22 13.71 -28.96
CA SER A 135 5.02 15.13 -29.30
C SER A 135 3.83 15.38 -30.25
N THR A 136 3.51 14.40 -31.09
CA THR A 136 2.44 14.49 -32.09
C THR A 136 1.05 14.25 -31.50
N CYS A 137 0.84 13.11 -30.82
CA CYS A 137 -0.50 12.66 -30.40
C CYS A 137 -0.73 12.65 -28.88
N GLY A 138 0.33 12.79 -28.08
CA GLY A 138 0.25 12.77 -26.62
C GLY A 138 0.13 11.37 -26.02
N PHE A 139 0.50 10.32 -26.76
CA PHE A 139 0.68 8.97 -26.20
C PHE A 139 1.73 8.98 -25.10
N VAL A 140 1.45 8.31 -23.98
CA VAL A 140 2.29 8.32 -22.79
C VAL A 140 2.67 6.92 -22.34
N VAL A 141 3.95 6.71 -22.01
CA VAL A 141 4.46 5.43 -21.53
C VAL A 141 5.38 5.59 -20.31
N CYS A 142 5.23 4.71 -19.31
CA CYS A 142 6.06 4.70 -18.11
C CYS A 142 7.44 4.06 -18.35
N ILE A 143 8.32 4.16 -17.34
CA ILE A 143 9.67 3.56 -17.32
C ILE A 143 9.66 2.07 -17.64
N ASP A 144 8.82 1.29 -16.98
CA ASP A 144 8.83 -0.17 -17.18
C ASP A 144 8.35 -0.56 -18.59
N CYS A 145 7.27 0.04 -19.07
CA CYS A 145 6.75 -0.23 -20.40
C CYS A 145 7.72 0.22 -21.51
N TYR A 146 8.47 1.30 -21.30
CA TYR A 146 9.54 1.73 -22.20
C TYR A 146 10.70 0.72 -22.22
N LYS A 147 11.15 0.25 -21.04
CA LYS A 147 12.20 -0.77 -20.88
C LYS A 147 11.84 -2.12 -21.50
N VAL A 148 10.59 -2.58 -21.38
CA VAL A 148 10.13 -3.84 -22.00
C VAL A 148 10.29 -3.80 -23.52
N ARG A 149 10.04 -2.65 -24.15
CA ARG A 149 10.29 -2.48 -25.59
C ARG A 149 11.78 -2.46 -25.91
N TYR A 150 12.59 -1.83 -25.06
CA TYR A 150 14.05 -1.78 -25.20
C TYR A 150 14.71 -3.17 -25.13
N SER A 151 14.27 -4.03 -24.20
CA SER A 151 14.83 -5.37 -24.04
C SER A 151 14.45 -6.35 -25.17
N GLY A 152 13.59 -5.94 -26.10
CA GLY A 152 13.15 -6.76 -27.23
C GLY A 152 12.29 -7.96 -26.81
N ILE A 153 11.88 -8.04 -25.54
CA ILE A 153 11.02 -9.10 -25.02
C ILE A 153 9.61 -8.83 -25.54
N SER A 154 9.32 -9.33 -26.75
CA SER A 154 7.97 -9.33 -27.29
C SER A 154 7.11 -10.24 -26.43
N ASN A 155 5.95 -9.75 -26.01
CA ASN A 155 4.92 -10.63 -25.49
C ASN A 155 4.62 -11.68 -26.56
N ASN A 156 4.79 -12.98 -26.24
CA ASN A 156 4.31 -14.11 -27.06
C ASN A 156 2.77 -14.16 -27.11
N PHE A 157 2.10 -13.00 -27.03
CA PHE A 157 0.69 -12.86 -27.27
C PHE A 157 0.44 -13.17 -28.74
N THR A 158 -0.13 -14.35 -28.93
CA THR A 158 -0.95 -14.79 -30.06
C THR A 158 -0.96 -13.84 -31.26
N ARG A 159 -0.31 -14.28 -32.33
CA ARG A 159 -0.51 -13.86 -33.73
C ARG A 159 -1.98 -13.83 -34.22
N LEU A 160 -2.96 -13.99 -33.35
CA LEU A 160 -4.38 -14.21 -33.67
C LEU A 160 -5.31 -13.05 -33.29
N THR A 161 -4.83 -11.98 -32.65
CA THR A 161 -5.59 -10.72 -32.55
C THR A 161 -4.68 -9.51 -32.67
N ILE A 162 -4.25 -9.21 -33.90
CA ILE A 162 -3.84 -7.83 -34.22
C ILE A 162 -5.11 -6.99 -34.09
N ILE A 163 -5.33 -6.40 -32.91
CA ILE A 163 -6.28 -5.30 -32.79
C ILE A 163 -5.75 -4.23 -33.73
N ALA A 164 -6.51 -3.84 -34.75
CA ALA A 164 -6.08 -3.01 -35.89
C ALA A 164 -5.40 -1.66 -35.54
N TYR A 165 -5.34 -1.30 -34.26
CA TYR A 165 -4.83 -0.04 -33.73
C TYR A 165 -3.67 -0.20 -32.73
N ARG A 166 -3.15 -1.42 -32.50
CA ARG A 166 -2.02 -1.70 -31.59
C ARG A 166 -0.91 -2.48 -32.30
N ASP A 167 0.33 -2.25 -31.85
CA ASP A 167 1.50 -2.99 -32.32
C ASP A 167 1.74 -4.30 -31.52
N CYS A 168 2.81 -5.02 -31.86
CA CYS A 168 3.18 -6.30 -31.21
C CYS A 168 3.59 -6.17 -29.74
N TYR A 169 3.80 -4.95 -29.24
CA TYR A 169 4.07 -4.66 -27.82
C TYR A 169 2.82 -4.11 -27.11
N MET A 170 1.65 -4.20 -27.75
CA MET A 170 0.36 -3.67 -27.27
C MET A 170 0.29 -2.15 -27.17
N TRP A 171 1.27 -1.42 -27.74
CA TRP A 171 1.25 0.02 -27.79
C TRP A 171 0.29 0.48 -28.88
N LEU A 172 -0.43 1.56 -28.60
CA LEU A 172 -1.36 2.13 -29.56
C LEU A 172 -0.61 2.84 -30.68
N HIS A 173 -1.13 2.75 -31.91
CA HIS A 173 -0.60 3.53 -33.02
C HIS A 173 -0.85 5.04 -32.81
N CYS A 174 0.04 5.85 -33.35
CA CYS A 174 -0.08 7.29 -33.34
C CYS A 174 -1.26 7.75 -34.22
N THR A 175 -1.68 9.01 -34.11
CA THR A 175 -2.75 9.60 -34.93
C THR A 175 -2.47 9.57 -36.43
N ASN A 176 -1.20 9.42 -36.83
CA ASN A 176 -0.77 9.22 -38.22
C ASN A 176 -0.76 7.73 -38.64
N ARG A 177 -1.24 6.81 -37.79
CA ARG A 177 -1.30 5.35 -37.97
C ARG A 177 0.05 4.61 -37.94
N GLU A 178 1.13 5.30 -37.60
CA GLU A 178 2.44 4.69 -37.44
C GLU A 178 2.67 4.21 -35.99
N PRO A 179 3.50 3.18 -35.77
CA PRO A 179 3.93 2.77 -34.44
C PRO A 179 4.83 3.85 -33.81
N HIS A 180 4.78 3.96 -32.48
CA HIS A 180 5.66 4.86 -31.75
C HIS A 180 7.07 4.25 -31.65
N VAL A 181 8.07 4.98 -32.15
CA VAL A 181 9.50 4.60 -32.06
C VAL A 181 10.14 5.30 -30.87
N GLN A 182 10.90 4.56 -30.06
CA GLN A 182 11.44 5.04 -28.77
C GLN A 182 12.31 6.30 -28.90
N ASN A 183 13.18 6.37 -29.92
CA ASN A 183 14.05 7.53 -30.16
C ASN A 183 13.30 8.80 -30.61
N LYS A 184 11.99 8.70 -30.89
CA LYS A 184 11.13 9.85 -31.26
C LYS A 184 10.21 10.29 -30.13
N LEU A 185 10.22 9.60 -29.00
CA LEU A 185 9.46 10.01 -27.82
C LEU A 185 10.28 11.01 -27.01
N MET A 186 9.62 12.01 -26.43
CA MET A 186 10.27 13.00 -25.57
C MET A 186 10.29 12.51 -24.14
N LEU A 187 11.44 12.59 -23.47
CA LEU A 187 11.50 12.41 -22.03
C LEU A 187 10.77 13.58 -21.37
N THR A 188 9.87 13.27 -20.45
CA THR A 188 9.00 14.23 -19.77
C THR A 188 9.02 13.98 -18.27
N GLN A 189 9.04 15.04 -17.47
CA GLN A 189 8.96 14.97 -16.01
C GLN A 189 7.73 15.70 -15.47
N ILE A 190 7.23 15.28 -14.31
CA ILE A 190 6.08 15.88 -13.62
C ILE A 190 6.54 16.82 -12.51
N ILE A 191 7.51 16.36 -11.72
CA ILE A 191 8.11 17.11 -10.62
C ILE A 191 8.96 18.23 -11.24
N PRO A 192 8.66 19.51 -10.99
CA PRO A 192 9.38 20.63 -11.60
C PRO A 192 10.79 20.79 -11.03
N ALA A 193 11.63 21.46 -11.80
CA ALA A 193 13.00 21.81 -11.45
C ALA A 193 13.79 20.62 -10.88
N ASN A 194 14.54 20.87 -9.80
CA ASN A 194 15.35 19.88 -9.09
C ASN A 194 14.68 19.42 -7.78
N SER A 195 13.36 19.58 -7.60
CA SER A 195 12.71 19.30 -6.30
C SER A 195 12.90 17.86 -5.82
N LEU A 196 12.85 16.88 -6.73
CA LEU A 196 13.11 15.47 -6.39
C LEU A 196 14.56 15.26 -5.89
N TYR A 197 15.53 15.87 -6.56
CA TYR A 197 16.93 15.80 -6.19
C TYR A 197 17.23 16.52 -4.87
N LYS A 198 16.67 17.72 -4.70
CA LYS A 198 16.75 18.49 -3.46
C LYS A 198 16.25 17.67 -2.27
N LEU A 199 15.08 17.04 -2.39
CA LEU A 199 14.50 16.27 -1.31
C LEU A 199 15.35 15.04 -0.93
N VAL A 200 15.92 14.31 -1.89
CA VAL A 200 16.80 13.17 -1.57
C VAL A 200 18.09 13.61 -0.88
N ARG A 201 18.70 14.74 -1.28
CA ARG A 201 19.86 15.30 -0.57
C ARG A 201 19.50 15.70 0.85
N GLN A 202 18.38 16.40 1.05
CA GLN A 202 17.90 16.81 2.37
C GLN A 202 17.62 15.60 3.28
N MET A 203 16.97 14.56 2.75
CA MET A 203 16.74 13.32 3.50
C MET A 203 18.05 12.68 3.96
N HIS A 204 19.02 12.51 3.06
CA HIS A 204 20.34 11.98 3.42
C HIS A 204 21.06 12.88 4.45
N GLY A 205 20.95 14.20 4.26
CA GLY A 205 21.41 15.24 5.19
C GLY A 205 20.92 15.02 6.62
N VAL A 206 19.60 15.03 6.77
CA VAL A 206 18.89 14.87 8.04
C VAL A 206 19.14 13.50 8.67
N CYS A 207 19.11 12.42 7.88
CA CYS A 207 19.34 11.08 8.41
C CYS A 207 20.77 10.89 8.92
N ALA A 208 21.76 11.46 8.23
CA ALA A 208 23.14 11.43 8.70
C ALA A 208 23.32 12.25 9.99
N LEU A 209 22.69 13.43 10.08
CA LEU A 209 22.77 14.29 11.26
C LEU A 209 22.10 13.68 12.50
N LEU A 210 20.98 12.98 12.30
CA LEU A 210 20.16 12.42 13.38
C LEU A 210 20.38 10.92 13.61
N GLU A 211 21.41 10.34 12.98
CA GLU A 211 21.76 8.91 13.06
C GLU A 211 20.61 7.96 12.72
N ILE A 212 19.76 8.37 11.77
CA ILE A 212 18.65 7.54 11.30
C ILE A 212 19.20 6.55 10.26
N PRO A 213 19.09 5.22 10.50
CA PRO A 213 19.61 4.23 9.56
C PRO A 213 18.74 4.18 8.30
N LEU A 214 19.26 4.72 7.19
CA LEU A 214 18.62 4.59 5.87
C LEU A 214 18.88 3.24 5.19
N ASN A 215 19.85 2.44 5.66
CA ASN A 215 20.15 1.11 5.12
C ASN A 215 20.33 1.06 3.58
N CYS A 216 20.86 2.14 2.99
CA CYS A 216 21.11 2.24 1.54
C CYS A 216 22.61 2.42 1.23
N GLU A 217 23.13 1.59 0.31
CA GLU A 217 24.52 1.67 -0.17
C GLU A 217 24.66 2.50 -1.46
N CYS A 218 23.81 3.52 -1.60
CA CYS A 218 23.73 4.35 -2.79
C CYS A 218 24.96 5.28 -2.95
N PRO A 219 25.19 5.84 -4.15
CA PRO A 219 26.30 6.78 -4.36
C PRO A 219 26.27 8.00 -3.43
N LEU A 220 25.08 8.50 -3.07
CA LEU A 220 24.94 9.66 -2.16
C LEU A 220 25.46 9.34 -0.75
N SER A 221 25.23 8.14 -0.22
CA SER A 221 25.75 7.77 1.11
C SER A 221 27.28 7.62 1.14
N LYS A 222 27.94 7.63 -0.02
CA LYS A 222 29.38 7.55 -0.18
C LYS A 222 30.07 8.91 -0.34
N GLU A 223 29.33 10.03 -0.42
CA GLU A 223 29.95 11.36 -0.50
C GLU A 223 30.82 11.63 0.75
N SER A 224 31.95 12.33 0.55
CA SER A 224 33.00 12.48 1.57
C SER A 224 32.52 13.22 2.81
N LEU A 225 31.62 14.19 2.67
CA LEU A 225 31.03 14.94 3.78
C LEU A 225 30.17 14.04 4.68
N PHE A 226 29.33 13.16 4.11
CA PHE A 226 28.55 12.21 4.93
C PHE A 226 29.43 11.27 5.74
N ARG A 227 30.55 10.79 5.16
CA ARG A 227 31.53 9.97 5.89
C ARG A 227 32.18 10.75 7.04
N LYS A 228 32.64 11.98 6.77
CA LYS A 228 33.23 12.85 7.79
C LYS A 228 32.27 13.17 8.94
N ILE A 229 30.97 13.30 8.67
CA ILE A 229 29.95 13.51 9.72
C ILE A 229 29.83 12.28 10.58
N LYS A 230 29.68 11.10 9.96
CA LYS A 230 29.58 9.84 10.68
C LYS A 230 30.78 9.62 11.59
N ASP A 231 31.99 9.79 11.05
CA ASP A 231 33.25 9.64 11.79
C ASP A 231 33.36 10.67 12.94
N ARG A 232 32.81 11.89 12.79
CA ARG A 232 32.85 12.94 13.81
C ARG A 232 31.76 12.79 14.88
N LEU A 233 30.55 12.33 14.53
CA LEU A 233 29.48 12.07 15.50
C LEU A 233 29.84 10.87 16.39
N GLU A 234 30.43 9.82 15.80
CA GLU A 234 31.01 8.69 16.55
C GLU A 234 32.15 9.12 17.49
N PHE A 235 32.79 10.27 17.27
CA PHE A 235 33.82 10.84 18.15
C PHE A 235 33.26 11.74 19.26
N ILE A 236 32.11 12.40 19.02
CA ILE A 236 31.51 13.38 19.94
C ILE A 236 30.60 12.70 20.99
N PHE A 237 29.86 11.66 20.61
CA PHE A 237 28.88 10.97 21.48
C PHE A 237 29.36 9.83 22.40
N PRO A 238 30.57 9.24 22.30
CA PRO A 238 31.05 8.28 23.31
C PRO A 238 31.29 8.92 24.70
N ILE A 239 31.31 10.25 24.77
CA ILE A 239 31.75 10.98 25.97
C ILE A 239 30.60 11.14 26.99
N THR A 240 29.33 10.88 26.64
CA THR A 240 28.19 11.21 27.51
C THR A 240 27.60 10.06 28.36
N ILE A 241 28.18 8.85 28.40
CA ILE A 241 27.64 7.76 29.25
C ILE A 241 28.62 7.16 30.26
N GLU A 242 29.95 7.28 30.11
CA GLU A 242 30.87 6.59 31.05
C GLU A 242 31.71 7.48 31.99
N LYS A 243 31.77 8.81 31.80
CA LYS A 243 32.75 9.65 32.53
C LYS A 243 32.18 10.59 33.60
N HIS A 244 31.09 10.21 34.25
CA HIS A 244 30.57 10.88 35.46
C HIS A 244 30.44 9.95 36.69
N LEU A 245 31.09 8.79 36.66
CA LEU A 245 31.17 7.87 37.80
C LEU A 245 32.59 7.70 38.40
N SER A 246 33.56 8.55 38.08
CA SER A 246 34.83 8.54 38.82
C SER A 246 35.46 9.92 38.99
N GLU A 247 35.34 10.37 40.24
CA GLU A 247 36.38 10.99 41.06
C GLU A 247 36.63 12.50 41.01
N LYS A 248 36.81 13.00 42.25
CA LYS A 248 37.03 14.36 42.71
C LYS A 248 38.53 14.70 42.79
N TYR A 249 38.78 16.01 42.79
CA TYR A 249 39.88 16.81 43.39
C TYR A 249 41.00 17.33 42.48
N SER A 250 40.98 18.67 42.38
CA SER A 250 42.07 19.67 42.35
C SER A 250 43.24 19.48 41.38
N GLU A 251 43.39 20.42 40.45
CA GLU A 251 44.30 21.58 40.62
C GLU A 251 44.07 22.61 39.50
N SER A 252 44.16 23.88 39.88
CA SER A 252 43.92 25.07 39.07
C SER A 252 45.15 25.43 38.26
N GLU A 253 45.17 25.10 36.97
CA GLU A 253 45.84 25.88 35.89
C GLU A 253 45.66 25.28 34.48
N SER A 254 45.09 24.08 34.32
CA SER A 254 44.84 23.46 33.00
C SER A 254 43.44 23.71 32.41
N LEU A 255 42.56 24.43 33.12
CA LEU A 255 41.19 24.65 32.65
C LEU A 255 41.09 25.63 31.49
N ILE A 256 42.00 26.61 31.36
CA ILE A 256 41.93 27.61 30.28
C ILE A 256 42.30 26.98 28.93
N ASP A 257 43.33 26.12 28.89
CA ASP A 257 43.74 25.41 27.68
C ASP A 257 42.74 24.31 27.29
N PHE A 258 42.18 23.59 28.29
CA PHE A 258 41.13 22.61 28.06
C PHE A 258 39.82 23.26 27.57
N THR A 259 39.42 24.41 28.13
CA THR A 259 38.26 25.16 27.62
C THR A 259 38.53 25.81 26.26
N ALA A 260 39.77 26.18 25.95
CA ALA A 260 40.14 26.75 24.65
C ALA A 260 40.16 25.65 23.57
N GLU A 261 40.68 24.46 23.84
CA GLU A 261 40.59 23.32 22.92
C GLU A 261 39.14 22.86 22.75
N PHE A 262 38.33 22.84 23.82
CA PHE A 262 36.91 22.53 23.73
C PHE A 262 36.13 23.63 22.99
N GLN A 263 36.49 24.90 23.14
CA GLN A 263 35.91 26.03 22.38
C GLN A 263 36.34 26.01 20.92
N VAL A 264 37.59 25.66 20.60
CA VAL A 264 38.11 25.53 19.23
C VAL A 264 37.48 24.30 18.56
N GLN A 265 37.33 23.19 19.27
CA GLN A 265 36.57 22.03 18.78
C GLN A 265 35.09 22.39 18.60
N HIS A 266 34.47 23.09 19.55
CA HIS A 266 33.08 23.53 19.44
C HIS A 266 32.87 24.52 18.29
N SER A 267 33.77 25.48 18.06
CA SER A 267 33.69 26.41 16.93
C SER A 267 33.93 25.70 15.59
N ASN A 268 34.85 24.74 15.55
CA ASN A 268 35.09 23.92 14.36
C ASN A 268 33.93 22.97 14.06
N ILE A 269 33.28 22.42 15.08
CA ILE A 269 32.05 21.63 14.96
C ILE A 269 30.89 22.52 14.53
N GLN A 270 30.73 23.70 15.13
CA GLN A 270 29.69 24.67 14.76
C GLN A 270 29.84 25.14 13.32
N SER A 271 31.07 25.49 12.89
CA SER A 271 31.36 25.86 11.50
C SER A 271 31.06 24.71 10.56
N PHE A 272 31.53 23.51 10.87
CA PHE A 272 31.26 22.33 10.06
C PHE A 272 29.76 21.98 9.99
N LEU A 273 29.04 22.08 11.10
CA LEU A 273 27.59 21.89 11.14
C LEU A 273 26.88 22.98 10.34
N ASN A 274 27.31 24.24 10.43
CA ASN A 274 26.76 25.32 9.62
C ASN A 274 27.02 25.08 8.12
N ASP A 275 28.23 24.67 7.75
CA ASP A 275 28.59 24.33 6.37
C ASP A 275 27.79 23.13 5.86
N PHE A 276 27.66 22.09 6.68
CA PHE A 276 26.86 20.90 6.34
C PHE A 276 25.38 21.21 6.21
N LEU A 277 24.80 21.94 7.17
CA LEU A 277 23.42 22.37 7.12
C LEU A 277 23.20 23.24 5.89
N SER A 278 24.10 24.17 5.62
CA SER A 278 24.08 25.01 4.43
C SER A 278 24.11 24.17 3.14
N GLU A 279 24.98 23.17 3.04
CA GLU A 279 25.21 22.39 1.82
C GLU A 279 24.20 21.25 1.58
N PHE A 280 23.69 20.61 2.64
CA PHE A 280 22.89 19.38 2.54
C PHE A 280 21.47 19.52 3.04
N VAL A 281 21.19 20.47 3.94
CA VAL A 281 19.86 20.68 4.51
C VAL A 281 19.17 21.89 3.87
N PHE A 282 19.84 23.03 3.84
CA PHE A 282 19.34 24.27 3.25
C PHE A 282 19.70 24.41 1.77
N LEU A 283 20.66 23.61 1.29
CA LEU A 283 21.19 23.61 -0.09
C LEU A 283 21.53 25.03 -0.61
N THR A 284 22.11 25.88 0.23
CA THR A 284 22.39 27.27 -0.15
C THR A 284 23.43 27.33 -1.27
N GLY A 285 23.18 28.15 -2.28
CA GLY A 285 24.08 28.31 -3.44
C GLY A 285 24.06 27.16 -4.47
N GLN A 286 23.33 26.07 -4.24
CA GLN A 286 23.16 24.99 -5.23
C GLN A 286 22.08 25.36 -6.26
N ASN A 287 22.46 26.23 -7.21
CA ASN A 287 21.63 26.57 -8.39
C ASN A 287 21.93 25.70 -9.61
N SER A 288 22.92 24.79 -9.53
CA SER A 288 23.39 24.01 -10.68
C SER A 288 22.69 22.67 -10.81
N THR A 289 22.32 22.34 -12.06
CA THR A 289 22.08 20.98 -12.54
C THR A 289 23.21 20.06 -12.08
N ASP A 290 22.84 18.97 -11.43
CA ASP A 290 23.65 17.81 -11.06
C ASP A 290 25.06 17.73 -11.66
N ASN A 291 26.08 17.77 -10.80
CA ASN A 291 27.32 17.05 -11.03
C ASN A 291 27.20 15.71 -10.27
N LEU A 292 26.20 14.91 -10.61
CA LEU A 292 25.90 13.69 -9.87
C LEU A 292 26.58 12.47 -10.48
N THR A 293 27.55 11.93 -9.73
CA THR A 293 27.90 10.49 -9.62
C THR A 293 27.80 9.66 -10.90
N ASP A 294 28.98 9.26 -11.38
CA ASP A 294 29.27 8.26 -12.42
C ASP A 294 28.10 7.31 -12.78
N ASP A 295 27.62 7.41 -14.02
CA ASP A 295 26.53 6.62 -14.62
C ASP A 295 26.65 5.12 -14.29
N VAL A 296 27.89 4.63 -14.24
CA VAL A 296 28.21 3.23 -13.92
C VAL A 296 27.73 2.88 -12.50
N GLN A 297 27.98 3.73 -11.50
CA GLN A 297 27.61 3.45 -10.11
C GLN A 297 26.10 3.39 -9.91
N ILE A 298 25.35 4.21 -10.64
CA ILE A 298 23.88 4.24 -10.57
C ILE A 298 23.30 3.00 -11.22
N MET A 299 23.80 2.63 -12.40
CA MET A 299 23.40 1.40 -13.08
C MET A 299 23.73 0.15 -12.25
N GLU A 300 24.90 0.12 -11.61
CA GLU A 300 25.31 -0.97 -10.71
C GLU A 300 24.43 -1.04 -9.46
N TYR A 301 24.14 0.09 -8.82
CA TYR A 301 23.24 0.17 -7.67
C TYR A 301 21.83 -0.32 -8.05
N ASN A 302 21.27 0.17 -9.14
CA ASN A 302 19.95 -0.26 -9.62
C ASN A 302 19.93 -1.76 -9.98
N ARG A 303 21.02 -2.29 -10.56
CA ARG A 303 21.15 -3.73 -10.84
C ARG A 303 21.25 -4.56 -9.56
N TYR A 304 21.98 -4.08 -8.55
CA TYR A 304 22.05 -4.71 -7.23
C TYR A 304 20.67 -4.72 -6.56
N MET A 305 19.96 -3.60 -6.54
CA MET A 305 18.60 -3.51 -6.01
C MET A 305 17.62 -4.43 -6.74
N LYS A 306 17.73 -4.55 -8.07
CA LYS A 306 16.95 -5.49 -8.90
C LYS A 306 17.24 -6.97 -8.59
N LYS A 307 18.43 -7.30 -8.07
CA LYS A 307 18.78 -8.68 -7.63
C LYS A 307 18.20 -9.04 -6.26
N GLY A 308 17.44 -8.12 -5.66
CA GLY A 308 16.67 -8.33 -4.44
C GLY A 308 17.53 -8.08 -3.21
N ILE A 309 17.26 -6.97 -2.52
CA ILE A 309 17.45 -6.99 -1.07
C ILE A 309 16.45 -8.05 -0.57
N GLU A 310 16.96 -9.17 -0.06
CA GLU A 310 16.17 -10.07 0.77
C GLU A 310 15.66 -9.22 1.93
N PHE A 311 14.36 -8.94 1.91
CA PHE A 311 13.67 -8.16 2.92
C PHE A 311 13.99 -8.76 4.29
N GLN A 312 14.81 -8.08 5.09
CA GLN A 312 15.01 -8.46 6.47
C GLN A 312 13.84 -7.90 7.29
N ASN A 313 12.61 -8.32 6.96
CA ASN A 313 11.60 -8.40 8.01
C ASN A 313 12.24 -9.23 9.12
N LYS A 314 12.16 -8.74 10.35
CA LYS A 314 12.67 -9.52 11.47
C LYS A 314 12.00 -10.89 11.41
N GLY A 315 12.75 -11.95 11.75
CA GLY A 315 12.21 -13.31 11.72
C GLY A 315 10.91 -13.43 12.51
N GLU A 316 10.06 -14.39 12.14
CA GLU A 316 8.80 -14.64 12.84
C GLU A 316 9.05 -14.79 14.35
N ARG A 317 8.25 -14.11 15.17
CA ARG A 317 8.35 -14.22 16.62
C ARG A 317 7.27 -15.16 17.15
N VAL A 318 7.69 -15.99 18.10
CA VAL A 318 6.81 -16.80 18.93
C VAL A 318 7.05 -16.41 20.39
N MET A 319 6.00 -16.16 21.15
CA MET A 319 6.10 -15.78 22.56
C MET A 319 5.09 -16.51 23.42
N THR A 320 5.47 -16.73 24.67
CA THR A 320 4.53 -16.99 25.76
C THR A 320 4.14 -15.69 26.46
N LEU A 321 2.97 -15.69 27.12
CA LEU A 321 2.51 -14.52 27.90
C LEU A 321 3.54 -14.08 28.95
N LYS A 322 4.16 -15.05 29.65
CA LYS A 322 5.15 -14.79 30.70
C LYS A 322 6.40 -14.05 30.19
N GLU A 323 6.78 -14.27 28.93
CA GLU A 323 7.92 -13.59 28.30
C GLU A 323 7.50 -12.18 27.84
N SER A 324 6.34 -12.06 27.22
CA SER A 324 5.87 -10.81 26.65
C SER A 324 5.40 -9.80 27.70
N GLU A 325 4.89 -10.24 28.86
CA GLU A 325 4.59 -9.36 30.01
C GLU A 325 5.81 -8.62 30.54
N LYS A 326 7.01 -9.18 30.39
CA LYS A 326 8.25 -8.49 30.77
C LYS A 326 8.62 -7.37 29.79
N LEU A 327 8.33 -7.56 28.51
CA LEU A 327 8.60 -6.59 27.46
C LEU A 327 7.51 -5.49 27.40
N TYR A 328 6.26 -5.88 27.67
CA TYR A 328 5.08 -5.03 27.53
C TYR A 328 4.21 -5.07 28.80
N PRO A 329 4.73 -4.64 29.96
CA PRO A 329 4.03 -4.78 31.24
C PRO A 329 2.71 -3.98 31.32
N ASN A 330 2.56 -2.94 30.49
CA ASN A 330 1.40 -2.04 30.50
C ASN A 330 0.39 -2.33 29.38
N VAL A 331 0.51 -3.48 28.71
CA VAL A 331 -0.33 -3.86 27.57
C VAL A 331 -1.14 -5.10 27.95
N ALA A 332 -2.47 -5.01 27.90
CA ALA A 332 -3.32 -6.17 28.08
C ALA A 332 -3.32 -7.02 26.80
N HIS A 333 -2.63 -8.15 26.83
CA HIS A 333 -2.45 -8.99 25.64
C HIS A 333 -2.40 -10.49 25.95
N GLN A 334 -2.54 -11.30 24.91
CA GLN A 334 -2.45 -12.75 24.90
C GLN A 334 -1.77 -13.21 23.61
N TRP A 335 -1.41 -14.49 23.57
CA TRP A 335 -0.87 -15.13 22.37
C TRP A 335 -1.71 -16.36 22.00
N LEU A 336 -2.05 -16.45 20.73
CA LEU A 336 -2.77 -17.56 20.10
C LEU A 336 -1.90 -18.21 19.02
N CYS A 337 -2.43 -19.22 18.33
CA CYS A 337 -1.72 -19.95 17.28
C CYS A 337 -0.36 -20.46 17.76
N ASN A 338 -0.32 -21.07 18.96
CA ASN A 338 0.91 -21.58 19.59
C ASN A 338 1.97 -20.49 19.84
N GLY A 339 1.54 -19.29 20.23
CA GLY A 339 2.46 -18.20 20.57
C GLY A 339 2.80 -17.27 19.40
N ARG A 340 2.26 -17.53 18.20
CA ARG A 340 2.61 -16.78 16.96
C ARG A 340 1.69 -15.58 16.70
N LEU A 341 0.45 -15.61 17.18
CA LEU A 341 -0.53 -14.55 16.95
C LEU A 341 -0.68 -13.68 18.20
N LEU A 342 -0.25 -12.42 18.11
CA LEU A 342 -0.53 -11.42 19.14
C LEU A 342 -2.02 -11.08 19.15
N ARG A 343 -2.63 -11.11 20.35
CA ARG A 343 -3.99 -10.68 20.62
C ARG A 343 -4.00 -9.56 21.66
N LEU A 344 -4.39 -8.36 21.26
CA LEU A 344 -4.59 -7.20 22.14
C LEU A 344 -6.02 -7.20 22.69
N LEU A 345 -6.16 -6.87 23.99
CA LEU A 345 -7.42 -7.00 24.73
C LEU A 345 -8.08 -5.66 25.08
N ASP A 346 -7.40 -4.54 24.90
CA ASP A 346 -7.99 -3.20 25.04
C ASP A 346 -7.87 -2.47 23.69
N PRO A 347 -8.96 -2.34 22.91
CA PRO A 347 -8.88 -1.90 21.52
C PRO A 347 -8.42 -0.45 21.34
N LEU A 348 -8.65 0.41 22.34
CA LEU A 348 -8.38 1.86 22.23
C LEU A 348 -7.19 2.30 23.10
N SER A 349 -6.41 1.37 23.65
CA SER A 349 -5.23 1.69 24.46
C SER A 349 -4.07 2.21 23.62
N ASP A 350 -3.54 3.37 23.99
CA ASP A 350 -2.32 3.94 23.37
C ASP A 350 -1.07 3.10 23.64
N ASN A 351 -1.07 2.23 24.68
CA ASN A 351 0.08 1.37 24.96
C ASN A 351 0.25 0.26 23.89
N ASN A 352 -0.75 0.03 23.05
CA ASN A 352 -0.72 -1.04 22.05
C ASN A 352 0.31 -0.81 20.93
N TYR A 353 0.64 0.45 20.60
CA TYR A 353 1.42 0.76 19.39
C TYR A 353 2.80 0.09 19.36
N ASN A 354 3.53 0.09 20.48
CA ASN A 354 4.87 -0.51 20.52
C ASN A 354 4.83 -2.03 20.34
N THR A 355 3.87 -2.70 20.99
CA THR A 355 3.70 -4.16 20.88
C THR A 355 3.17 -4.56 19.52
N PHE A 356 2.27 -3.77 18.94
CA PHE A 356 1.80 -3.93 17.57
C PHE A 356 2.95 -3.78 16.57
N HIS A 357 3.71 -2.68 16.64
CA HIS A 357 4.80 -2.38 15.72
C HIS A 357 5.84 -3.51 15.65
N ASP A 358 6.29 -4.02 16.81
CA ASP A 358 7.29 -5.09 16.85
C ASP A 358 6.79 -6.44 16.27
N GLN A 359 5.47 -6.66 16.21
CA GLN A 359 4.89 -7.79 15.47
C GLN A 359 4.66 -7.45 13.99
N TRP A 360 4.20 -6.24 13.71
CA TRP A 360 3.83 -5.81 12.37
C TRP A 360 5.03 -5.73 11.43
N GLU A 361 6.19 -5.26 11.92
CA GLU A 361 7.46 -5.24 11.18
C GLU A 361 7.97 -6.65 10.77
N ARG A 362 7.43 -7.71 11.38
CA ARG A 362 7.74 -9.11 11.06
C ARG A 362 6.83 -9.66 9.98
N GLY A 363 5.83 -8.91 9.52
CA GLY A 363 4.79 -9.38 8.61
C GLY A 363 3.84 -10.40 9.25
N GLN A 364 3.69 -10.37 10.59
CA GLN A 364 2.77 -11.24 11.31
C GLN A 364 1.39 -10.58 11.46
N PRO A 365 0.28 -11.31 11.26
CA PRO A 365 -1.05 -10.78 11.54
C PRO A 365 -1.21 -10.49 13.04
N VAL A 366 -2.11 -9.56 13.37
CA VAL A 366 -2.44 -9.20 14.75
C VAL A 366 -3.95 -9.21 14.94
N MET A 367 -4.40 -9.63 16.13
CA MET A 367 -5.81 -9.55 16.53
C MET A 367 -6.00 -8.49 17.61
N VAL A 368 -7.07 -7.71 17.51
CA VAL A 368 -7.53 -6.82 18.58
C VAL A 368 -8.97 -7.16 18.91
N SER A 369 -9.25 -7.56 20.14
CA SER A 369 -10.60 -7.97 20.57
C SER A 369 -11.41 -6.82 21.17
N TYR A 370 -12.71 -7.06 21.33
CA TYR A 370 -13.66 -6.18 22.04
C TYR A 370 -13.93 -4.82 21.38
N VAL A 371 -13.69 -4.70 20.07
CA VAL A 371 -14.01 -3.48 19.31
C VAL A 371 -15.51 -3.21 19.32
N SER A 372 -16.35 -4.26 19.22
CA SER A 372 -17.81 -4.12 19.24
C SER A 372 -18.36 -3.51 20.52
N ASP A 373 -17.62 -3.59 21.64
CA ASP A 373 -18.03 -3.00 22.92
C ASP A 373 -17.98 -1.46 22.89
N LYS A 374 -17.33 -0.89 21.86
CA LYS A 374 -17.21 0.54 21.62
C LYS A 374 -18.14 1.04 20.50
N LEU A 375 -18.73 0.13 19.72
CA LEU A 375 -19.61 0.46 18.60
C LEU A 375 -21.06 0.64 19.05
N ASP A 376 -21.80 1.51 18.37
CA ASP A 376 -23.25 1.58 18.53
C ASP A 376 -23.94 0.41 17.81
N MET A 377 -24.20 -0.65 18.55
CA MET A 377 -24.84 -1.87 18.04
C MET A 377 -26.27 -1.67 17.52
N SER A 378 -26.91 -0.52 17.73
CA SER A 378 -28.19 -0.20 17.08
C SER A 378 -28.02 0.03 15.57
N LEU A 379 -26.82 0.39 15.12
CA LEU A 379 -26.48 0.65 13.72
C LEU A 379 -26.15 -0.62 12.94
N TRP A 380 -25.50 -1.59 13.60
CA TRP A 380 -24.87 -2.77 12.96
C TRP A 380 -25.73 -4.04 12.95
N ARG A 381 -26.98 -3.96 13.43
CA ARG A 381 -27.93 -5.07 13.42
C ARG A 381 -28.68 -5.20 12.08
N PRO A 382 -29.01 -6.42 11.63
CA PRO A 382 -29.79 -6.66 10.41
C PRO A 382 -31.07 -5.84 10.32
N GLU A 383 -31.79 -5.67 11.42
CA GLU A 383 -33.03 -4.88 11.47
C GLU A 383 -32.82 -3.42 11.08
N SER A 384 -31.63 -2.87 11.40
CA SER A 384 -31.22 -1.52 11.04
C SER A 384 -31.00 -1.39 9.52
N PHE A 385 -30.30 -2.35 8.93
CA PHE A 385 -30.08 -2.41 7.49
C PHE A 385 -31.37 -2.62 6.69
N ILE A 386 -32.30 -3.45 7.20
CA ILE A 386 -33.62 -3.65 6.57
C ILE A 386 -34.40 -2.34 6.54
N ARG A 387 -34.45 -1.62 7.67
CA ARG A 387 -35.23 -0.38 7.79
C ARG A 387 -34.72 0.71 6.85
N GLU A 388 -33.40 0.82 6.69
CA GLU A 388 -32.79 1.93 5.94
C GLU A 388 -32.54 1.60 4.46
N PHE A 389 -32.14 0.36 4.16
CA PHE A 389 -31.68 -0.05 2.83
C PHE A 389 -32.46 -1.22 2.23
N GLY A 390 -33.48 -1.74 2.94
CA GLY A 390 -34.14 -2.99 2.58
C GLY A 390 -34.82 -3.01 1.21
N ASP A 391 -35.25 -1.85 0.69
CA ASP A 391 -35.87 -1.73 -0.64
C ASP A 391 -34.88 -1.42 -1.77
N ILE A 392 -33.59 -1.18 -1.46
CA ILE A 392 -32.54 -1.03 -2.46
C ILE A 392 -32.27 -2.40 -3.10
N GLU A 393 -32.11 -2.43 -4.42
CA GLU A 393 -31.70 -3.63 -5.14
C GLU A 393 -30.20 -3.82 -5.09
N ASN A 394 -29.76 -5.06 -4.86
CA ASN A 394 -28.38 -5.44 -4.96
C ASN A 394 -28.23 -6.85 -5.56
N ASP A 395 -27.07 -7.12 -6.14
CA ASP A 395 -26.67 -8.44 -6.55
C ASP A 395 -26.15 -9.25 -5.36
N LEU A 396 -26.47 -10.54 -5.35
CA LEU A 396 -26.01 -11.51 -4.37
C LEU A 396 -25.14 -12.58 -5.04
N ILE A 397 -24.23 -13.19 -4.30
CA ILE A 397 -23.43 -14.32 -4.79
C ILE A 397 -23.73 -15.54 -3.93
N ASN A 398 -24.03 -16.67 -4.56
CA ASN A 398 -24.12 -17.96 -3.88
C ASN A 398 -22.71 -18.53 -3.66
N CYS A 399 -22.27 -18.57 -2.40
CA CYS A 399 -20.92 -18.97 -2.00
C CYS A 399 -20.58 -20.45 -2.33
N LEU A 400 -21.58 -21.32 -2.57
CA LEU A 400 -21.31 -22.74 -2.85
C LEU A 400 -20.85 -22.98 -4.30
N ASN A 401 -21.36 -22.19 -5.24
CA ASN A 401 -21.16 -22.38 -6.68
C ASN A 401 -20.70 -21.11 -7.43
N GLY A 402 -20.62 -19.95 -6.76
CA GLY A 402 -20.22 -18.68 -7.36
C GLY A 402 -21.28 -18.03 -8.25
N LYS A 403 -22.51 -18.58 -8.32
CA LYS A 403 -23.58 -18.06 -9.18
C LYS A 403 -24.05 -16.69 -8.67
N LEU A 404 -24.10 -15.72 -9.58
CA LEU A 404 -24.67 -14.39 -9.34
C LEU A 404 -26.20 -14.46 -9.34
N VAL A 405 -26.84 -13.90 -8.32
CA VAL A 405 -28.29 -13.77 -8.17
C VAL A 405 -28.62 -12.28 -8.23
N ARG A 406 -29.16 -11.82 -9.35
CA ARG A 406 -29.24 -10.40 -9.67
C ARG A 406 -30.49 -9.71 -9.12
N GLY A 407 -30.37 -8.40 -8.88
CA GLY A 407 -31.50 -7.48 -8.68
C GLY A 407 -32.43 -7.88 -7.52
N GLN A 408 -31.87 -8.35 -6.41
CA GLN A 408 -32.64 -8.72 -5.23
C GLN A 408 -32.77 -7.51 -4.30
N LYS A 409 -33.97 -7.27 -3.76
CA LYS A 409 -34.13 -6.30 -2.67
C LYS A 409 -33.29 -6.75 -1.47
N MET A 410 -32.53 -5.83 -0.86
CA MET A 410 -31.66 -6.15 0.26
C MET A 410 -32.40 -6.77 1.45
N LYS A 411 -33.68 -6.45 1.67
CA LYS A 411 -34.49 -7.08 2.72
C LYS A 411 -34.60 -8.60 2.58
N VAL A 412 -34.61 -9.12 1.35
CA VAL A 412 -34.64 -10.58 1.09
C VAL A 412 -33.39 -11.24 1.67
N PHE A 413 -32.22 -10.60 1.50
CA PHE A 413 -30.99 -11.07 2.10
C PHE A 413 -31.02 -10.98 3.63
N TRP A 414 -31.43 -9.84 4.19
CA TRP A 414 -31.40 -9.66 5.64
C TRP A 414 -32.47 -10.47 6.41
N GLU A 415 -33.64 -10.71 5.81
CA GLU A 415 -34.65 -11.63 6.37
C GLU A 415 -34.13 -13.08 6.33
N GLY A 416 -33.45 -13.48 5.26
CA GLY A 416 -32.76 -14.77 5.14
C GLY A 416 -31.51 -14.91 6.03
N PHE A 417 -30.91 -13.77 6.43
CA PHE A 417 -29.84 -13.70 7.41
C PHE A 417 -30.36 -14.02 8.81
N ASP A 418 -31.58 -13.62 9.13
CA ASP A 418 -32.22 -13.88 10.42
C ASP A 418 -32.88 -15.25 10.50
N ARG A 419 -33.45 -15.75 9.39
CA ARG A 419 -34.16 -17.05 9.34
C ARG A 419 -33.83 -17.84 8.08
N ILE A 420 -33.46 -19.12 8.24
CA ILE A 420 -33.15 -20.01 7.11
C ILE A 420 -34.36 -20.19 6.19
N ALA A 421 -35.58 -20.26 6.75
CA ALA A 421 -36.81 -20.42 5.99
C ALA A 421 -37.09 -19.29 4.99
N PHE A 422 -36.47 -18.12 5.14
CA PHE A 422 -36.62 -16.97 4.24
C PHE A 422 -35.48 -16.85 3.23
N ARG A 423 -34.51 -17.76 3.25
CA ARG A 423 -33.44 -17.76 2.25
C ARG A 423 -34.00 -18.17 0.89
N LEU A 424 -33.49 -17.53 -0.15
CA LEU A 424 -33.71 -17.95 -1.53
C LEU A 424 -33.27 -19.41 -1.72
N MET A 425 -34.01 -20.14 -2.54
CA MET A 425 -33.75 -21.55 -2.83
C MET A 425 -32.98 -21.71 -4.15
N ASP A 426 -32.09 -22.70 -4.21
CA ASP A 426 -31.44 -23.12 -5.45
C ASP A 426 -32.35 -23.97 -6.34
N GLU A 427 -31.85 -24.34 -7.52
CA GLU A 427 -32.55 -25.19 -8.51
C GLU A 427 -32.91 -26.60 -7.99
N ARG A 428 -32.45 -26.96 -6.78
CA ARG A 428 -32.71 -28.24 -6.11
C ARG A 428 -33.51 -28.05 -4.82
N ASP A 429 -34.19 -26.91 -4.68
CA ASP A 429 -35.00 -26.54 -3.51
C ASP A 429 -34.22 -26.50 -2.18
N ARG A 430 -32.92 -26.18 -2.24
CA ARG A 430 -32.08 -26.02 -1.04
C ARG A 430 -31.83 -24.55 -0.72
N PRO A 431 -31.84 -24.14 0.56
CA PRO A 431 -31.49 -22.78 0.95
C PRO A 431 -30.10 -22.39 0.44
N MET A 432 -30.01 -21.28 -0.29
CA MET A 432 -28.74 -20.76 -0.78
C MET A 432 -27.88 -20.18 0.35
N MET A 433 -26.56 -20.29 0.20
CA MET A 433 -25.57 -19.61 1.04
C MET A 433 -25.15 -18.32 0.34
N LEU A 434 -25.71 -17.18 0.74
CA LEU A 434 -25.57 -15.93 0.02
C LEU A 434 -24.57 -14.97 0.70
N LYS A 435 -23.91 -14.16 -0.12
CA LYS A 435 -23.22 -12.93 0.29
C LYS A 435 -23.70 -11.73 -0.52
N LEU A 436 -23.76 -10.55 0.11
CA LEU A 436 -23.94 -9.29 -0.61
C LEU A 436 -22.72 -9.05 -1.49
N LYS A 437 -22.94 -8.66 -2.75
CA LYS A 437 -21.86 -8.26 -3.66
C LYS A 437 -21.62 -6.76 -3.54
N ASP A 438 -20.34 -6.37 -3.43
CA ASP A 438 -19.84 -5.00 -3.59
C ASP A 438 -20.74 -3.90 -2.98
N TRP A 439 -21.12 -4.04 -1.71
CA TRP A 439 -22.00 -3.09 -1.03
C TRP A 439 -21.29 -2.38 0.12
N PRO A 440 -21.34 -1.04 0.19
CA PRO A 440 -21.91 -0.08 -0.79
C PRO A 440 -21.29 -0.12 -2.20
N PRO A 441 -22.08 0.08 -3.28
CA PRO A 441 -21.58 0.04 -4.65
C PRO A 441 -20.89 1.35 -5.03
N GLY A 442 -19.57 1.34 -5.18
CA GLY A 442 -18.79 2.40 -5.85
C GLY A 442 -18.74 3.79 -5.18
N ASP A 443 -19.73 4.16 -4.37
CA ASP A 443 -19.79 5.40 -3.59
C ASP A 443 -19.04 5.26 -2.26
N ASP A 444 -18.50 6.36 -1.73
CA ASP A 444 -17.80 6.35 -0.44
C ASP A 444 -18.78 5.92 0.67
N PHE A 445 -18.37 4.96 1.51
CA PHE A 445 -19.13 4.52 2.68
C PHE A 445 -19.50 5.71 3.58
N ALA A 446 -18.62 6.72 3.65
CA ALA A 446 -18.86 7.97 4.37
C ALA A 446 -20.06 8.76 3.84
N GLU A 447 -20.34 8.68 2.54
CA GLU A 447 -21.46 9.37 1.89
C GLU A 447 -22.76 8.57 2.05
N MET A 448 -22.71 7.25 1.82
CA MET A 448 -23.91 6.40 1.87
C MET A 448 -24.37 6.11 3.31
N MET A 449 -23.43 5.98 4.26
CA MET A 449 -23.71 5.60 5.64
C MET A 449 -22.89 6.43 6.64
N PRO A 450 -23.07 7.77 6.69
CA PRO A 450 -22.21 8.66 7.47
C PRO A 450 -22.19 8.33 8.97
N THR A 451 -23.33 7.95 9.55
CA THR A 451 -23.41 7.60 10.98
C THR A 451 -22.60 6.34 11.30
N ARG A 452 -22.67 5.31 10.44
CA ARG A 452 -21.92 4.06 10.60
C ARG A 452 -20.44 4.26 10.30
N PHE A 453 -20.12 5.12 9.33
CA PHE A 453 -18.76 5.53 9.03
C PHE A 453 -18.12 6.16 10.26
N ASN A 454 -18.77 7.17 10.85
CA ASN A 454 -18.26 7.87 12.03
C ASN A 454 -18.13 6.93 13.24
N ASP A 455 -19.13 6.07 13.48
CA ASP A 455 -19.07 5.08 14.56
C ASP A 455 -17.89 4.11 14.39
N LEU A 456 -17.66 3.60 13.18
CA LEU A 456 -16.51 2.75 12.89
C LEU A 456 -15.19 3.50 13.06
N MET A 457 -15.01 4.63 12.38
CA MET A 457 -13.74 5.36 12.34
C MET A 457 -13.32 5.86 13.71
N ASN A 458 -14.27 6.28 14.55
CA ASN A 458 -13.99 6.70 15.93
C ASN A 458 -13.53 5.53 16.82
N ASN A 459 -13.90 4.30 16.48
CA ASN A 459 -13.65 3.12 17.30
C ASN A 459 -12.69 2.10 16.67
N LEU A 460 -12.10 2.40 15.50
CA LEU A 460 -11.07 1.56 14.90
C LEU A 460 -9.84 1.49 15.84
N PRO A 461 -9.34 0.28 16.15
CA PRO A 461 -8.14 0.11 16.94
C PRO A 461 -6.90 0.61 16.19
N LEU A 462 -5.84 0.94 16.95
CA LEU A 462 -4.57 1.42 16.39
C LEU A 462 -4.76 2.59 15.40
N SER A 463 -5.57 3.56 15.82
CA SER A 463 -6.06 4.66 14.97
C SER A 463 -4.99 5.46 14.23
N GLU A 464 -3.74 5.50 14.72
CA GLU A 464 -2.63 6.13 13.98
C GLU A 464 -2.26 5.39 12.69
N TYR A 465 -2.54 4.10 12.60
CA TYR A 465 -2.34 3.28 11.40
C TYR A 465 -3.62 3.19 10.55
N THR A 466 -4.78 3.07 11.19
CA THR A 466 -6.01 2.63 10.50
C THR A 466 -6.90 3.76 10.03
N ARG A 467 -6.88 4.93 10.67
CA ARG A 467 -7.72 6.06 10.24
C ARG A 467 -7.18 6.71 8.96
N ARG A 468 -8.07 7.35 8.19
CA ARG A 468 -7.70 8.13 7.00
C ARG A 468 -6.75 9.29 7.32
N GLU A 469 -6.84 9.86 8.51
CA GLU A 469 -5.97 10.91 9.04
C GLU A 469 -4.88 10.37 9.97
N GLY A 470 -4.72 9.04 10.04
CA GLY A 470 -3.72 8.38 10.87
C GLY A 470 -2.31 8.81 10.49
N ARG A 471 -1.50 9.17 11.48
CA ARG A 471 -0.13 9.71 11.27
C ARG A 471 0.83 8.69 10.68
N LEU A 472 0.58 7.41 10.93
CA LEU A 472 1.32 6.26 10.41
C LEU A 472 0.58 5.60 9.24
N ASN A 473 -0.64 6.04 8.91
CA ASN A 473 -1.25 5.72 7.63
C ASN A 473 -0.64 6.59 6.54
N LEU A 474 0.27 6.03 5.74
CA LEU A 474 0.99 6.80 4.72
C LEU A 474 0.08 7.34 3.62
N ALA A 475 -1.09 6.72 3.40
CA ALA A 475 -2.06 7.23 2.43
C ALA A 475 -2.60 8.63 2.81
N SER A 476 -2.61 8.97 4.11
CA SER A 476 -2.99 10.31 4.60
C SER A 476 -2.03 11.42 4.14
N ARG A 477 -0.79 11.06 3.79
CA ARG A 477 0.27 11.99 3.40
C ARG A 477 0.14 12.49 1.97
N LEU A 478 -0.68 11.82 1.17
CA LEU A 478 -0.96 12.29 -0.16
C LEU A 478 -1.76 13.59 -0.09
N SER A 479 -1.18 14.68 -0.59
CA SER A 479 -1.86 15.98 -0.53
C SER A 479 -3.19 15.94 -1.29
N SER A 480 -4.16 16.76 -0.88
CA SER A 480 -5.48 16.86 -1.54
C SER A 480 -5.42 17.34 -3.00
N PHE A 481 -4.25 17.80 -3.46
CA PHE A 481 -3.99 18.08 -4.87
C PHE A 481 -4.05 16.82 -5.75
N PHE A 482 -3.69 15.66 -5.18
CA PHE A 482 -3.76 14.37 -5.87
C PHE A 482 -5.06 13.66 -5.53
N VAL A 483 -5.52 12.81 -6.45
CA VAL A 483 -6.65 11.92 -6.21
C VAL A 483 -6.29 10.98 -5.07
N ARG A 484 -7.08 10.93 -3.99
CA ARG A 484 -6.83 10.01 -2.89
C ARG A 484 -7.14 8.56 -3.29
N PRO A 485 -6.38 7.57 -2.81
CA PRO A 485 -6.75 6.18 -2.99
C PRO A 485 -8.08 5.87 -2.28
N ASP A 486 -8.95 5.07 -2.92
CA ASP A 486 -10.12 4.48 -2.25
C ASP A 486 -9.63 3.31 -1.38
N LEU A 487 -9.52 3.56 -0.08
CA LEU A 487 -9.10 2.60 0.93
C LEU A 487 -10.29 1.98 1.70
N GLY A 488 -11.52 2.22 1.25
CA GLY A 488 -12.72 1.81 1.97
C GLY A 488 -13.23 2.88 2.96
N PRO A 489 -14.10 2.51 3.92
CA PRO A 489 -14.33 1.14 4.36
C PRO A 489 -15.23 0.35 3.40
N LYS A 490 -15.06 -0.98 3.38
CA LYS A 490 -15.90 -1.91 2.60
C LYS A 490 -16.62 -2.89 3.53
N MET A 491 -17.90 -3.15 3.27
CA MET A 491 -18.72 -4.06 4.08
C MET A 491 -18.79 -5.47 3.45
N TYR A 492 -18.70 -6.48 4.30
CA TYR A 492 -18.76 -7.89 3.93
C TYR A 492 -19.84 -8.59 4.76
N SER A 493 -21.01 -8.79 4.15
CA SER A 493 -22.14 -9.49 4.78
C SER A 493 -22.45 -10.78 4.06
N ALA A 494 -22.46 -11.88 4.82
CA ALA A 494 -22.70 -13.19 4.26
C ALA A 494 -23.24 -14.17 5.28
N TYR A 495 -24.01 -15.14 4.81
CA TYR A 495 -24.45 -16.27 5.63
C TYR A 495 -23.25 -17.15 6.02
N GLY A 496 -23.39 -17.92 7.10
CA GLY A 496 -22.40 -18.89 7.57
C GLY A 496 -22.98 -20.29 7.77
N SER A 497 -22.10 -21.28 7.72
CA SER A 497 -22.43 -22.68 7.99
C SER A 497 -21.17 -23.49 8.26
N ALA A 498 -21.17 -24.26 9.34
CA ALA A 498 -20.13 -25.25 9.63
C ALA A 498 -20.13 -26.46 8.67
N LEU A 499 -21.22 -26.68 7.93
CA LEU A 499 -21.44 -27.90 7.12
C LEU A 499 -20.67 -27.94 5.80
N HIS A 500 -19.98 -26.86 5.43
CA HIS A 500 -19.27 -26.75 4.15
C HIS A 500 -17.78 -26.46 4.36
N PRO A 501 -16.99 -27.41 4.89
CA PRO A 501 -15.58 -27.17 5.25
C PRO A 501 -14.66 -26.92 4.05
N THR A 502 -15.09 -27.26 2.83
CA THR A 502 -14.32 -27.09 1.58
C THR A 502 -14.70 -25.83 0.80
N LYS A 503 -15.57 -24.97 1.35
CA LYS A 503 -16.08 -23.76 0.69
C LYS A 503 -15.78 -22.53 1.52
N GLY A 504 -15.14 -21.54 0.90
CA GLY A 504 -14.91 -20.22 1.47
C GLY A 504 -16.08 -19.27 1.21
N THR A 505 -16.30 -18.35 2.14
CA THR A 505 -17.11 -17.14 1.89
C THR A 505 -16.31 -16.16 1.02
N THR A 506 -15.01 -16.07 1.32
CA THR A 506 -14.00 -15.37 0.54
C THR A 506 -12.86 -16.36 0.28
N ASN A 507 -12.58 -16.60 -1.00
CA ASN A 507 -11.52 -17.50 -1.43
C ASN A 507 -10.14 -16.89 -1.16
N LEU A 508 -9.10 -17.71 -1.31
CA LEU A 508 -7.71 -17.30 -1.18
C LEU A 508 -7.39 -16.17 -2.16
N HIS A 509 -6.92 -15.06 -1.62
CA HIS A 509 -6.43 -13.89 -2.35
C HIS A 509 -5.41 -13.14 -1.48
N LEU A 510 -4.82 -12.08 -2.02
CA LEU A 510 -3.99 -11.13 -1.29
C LEU A 510 -4.27 -9.72 -1.77
N ASP A 511 -4.01 -8.74 -0.90
CA ASP A 511 -4.23 -7.32 -1.16
C ASP A 511 -2.91 -6.56 -1.25
N VAL A 512 -2.93 -5.44 -1.97
CA VAL A 512 -1.76 -4.59 -2.22
C VAL A 512 -1.44 -3.71 -1.01
N SER A 513 -2.45 -3.37 -0.21
CA SER A 513 -2.36 -2.58 1.02
C SER A 513 -2.50 -3.46 2.26
N ASP A 514 -2.19 -2.89 3.41
CA ASP A 514 -2.57 -3.46 4.70
C ASP A 514 -4.08 -3.31 4.90
N ALA A 515 -4.68 -4.16 5.73
CA ALA A 515 -6.09 -4.09 6.04
C ALA A 515 -6.39 -4.42 7.51
N VAL A 516 -7.44 -3.81 8.05
CA VAL A 516 -8.07 -4.22 9.31
C VAL A 516 -9.50 -4.66 9.04
N ASN A 517 -9.86 -5.89 9.42
CA ASN A 517 -11.20 -6.44 9.28
C ASN A 517 -11.89 -6.60 10.63
N VAL A 518 -12.95 -5.84 10.88
CA VAL A 518 -13.72 -5.85 12.13
C VAL A 518 -14.99 -6.68 11.98
N MET A 519 -15.18 -7.68 12.84
CA MET A 519 -16.44 -8.42 12.96
C MET A 519 -17.44 -7.60 13.78
N VAL A 520 -18.27 -6.80 13.11
CA VAL A 520 -19.23 -5.91 13.79
C VAL A 520 -20.48 -6.65 14.26
N TYR A 521 -20.87 -7.76 13.62
CA TYR A 521 -22.04 -8.53 14.05
C TYR A 521 -21.96 -10.01 13.65
N THR A 522 -22.31 -10.91 14.58
CA THR A 522 -22.43 -12.35 14.36
C THR A 522 -23.79 -12.85 14.82
N ALA A 523 -24.48 -13.66 14.02
CA ALA A 523 -25.79 -14.21 14.35
C ALA A 523 -25.97 -15.70 14.07
N VAL A 524 -26.75 -16.33 14.94
CA VAL A 524 -27.36 -17.65 14.72
C VAL A 524 -28.77 -17.41 14.18
N PRO A 525 -29.22 -18.10 13.10
CA PRO A 525 -30.60 -17.98 12.65
C PRO A 525 -31.62 -18.26 13.77
N LYS A 526 -32.74 -17.56 13.80
CA LYS A 526 -33.76 -17.69 14.87
C LYS A 526 -34.60 -18.95 14.76
N ASP A 527 -34.65 -19.57 13.58
CA ASP A 527 -35.45 -20.76 13.27
C ASP A 527 -34.68 -22.08 13.36
N VAL A 528 -33.52 -22.08 14.03
CA VAL A 528 -32.75 -23.31 14.33
C VAL A 528 -32.63 -23.53 15.83
N GLU A 529 -32.40 -24.78 16.23
CA GLU A 529 -32.08 -25.11 17.62
C GLU A 529 -30.66 -24.63 17.96
N ARG A 530 -30.57 -23.47 18.63
CA ARG A 530 -29.33 -22.74 18.89
C ARG A 530 -28.20 -23.63 19.44
N THR A 531 -28.49 -24.44 20.45
CA THR A 531 -27.47 -25.30 21.11
C THR A 531 -26.84 -26.28 20.13
N LYS A 532 -27.65 -26.97 19.33
CA LYS A 532 -27.14 -27.92 18.31
C LYS A 532 -26.38 -27.20 17.20
N TYR A 533 -26.87 -26.02 16.78
CA TYR A 533 -26.22 -25.24 15.74
C TYR A 533 -24.84 -24.77 16.17
N VAL A 534 -24.73 -24.20 17.38
CA VAL A 534 -23.45 -23.77 17.97
C VAL A 534 -22.53 -24.95 18.19
N GLN A 535 -23.04 -26.10 18.66
CA GLN A 535 -22.22 -27.31 18.83
C GLN A 535 -21.57 -27.76 17.51
N LYS A 536 -22.30 -27.73 16.39
CA LYS A 536 -21.72 -28.06 15.07
C LYS A 536 -20.60 -27.11 14.66
N VAL A 537 -20.68 -25.85 15.07
CA VAL A 537 -19.61 -24.88 14.85
C VAL A 537 -18.39 -25.20 15.71
N LEU A 538 -18.59 -25.56 16.99
CA LEU A 538 -17.51 -25.99 17.88
C LEU A 538 -16.81 -27.25 17.34
N ASP A 539 -17.58 -28.25 16.89
CA ASP A 539 -17.05 -29.47 16.27
C ASP A 539 -16.18 -29.13 15.04
N ALA A 540 -16.60 -28.15 14.24
CA ALA A 540 -15.86 -27.70 13.06
C ALA A 540 -14.57 -26.94 13.42
N ILE A 541 -14.53 -26.24 14.55
CA ILE A 541 -13.32 -25.58 15.07
C ILE A 541 -12.35 -26.62 15.64
N ASP A 542 -12.86 -27.61 16.38
CA ASP A 542 -12.04 -28.68 16.98
C ASP A 542 -11.40 -29.59 15.92
N SER A 543 -12.11 -29.78 14.81
CA SER A 543 -11.62 -30.52 13.65
C SER A 543 -10.60 -29.72 12.81
N ASP A 544 -10.48 -28.42 13.05
CA ASP A 544 -9.51 -27.56 12.39
C ASP A 544 -8.22 -27.43 13.22
N GLU A 545 -7.17 -26.87 12.63
CA GLU A 545 -5.82 -26.74 13.19
C GLU A 545 -5.72 -25.55 14.15
N CYS A 546 -6.79 -25.26 14.90
CA CYS A 546 -6.82 -24.21 15.93
C CYS A 546 -6.10 -24.68 17.19
N ASP A 547 -5.29 -23.81 17.80
CA ASP A 547 -4.55 -24.12 19.02
C ASP A 547 -5.45 -24.22 20.26
N VAL A 548 -4.91 -24.82 21.32
CA VAL A 548 -5.65 -25.08 22.58
C VAL A 548 -6.19 -23.78 23.18
N PHE A 549 -5.42 -22.69 23.14
CA PHE A 549 -5.85 -21.40 23.68
C PHE A 549 -7.02 -20.79 22.89
N THR A 550 -7.03 -20.92 21.55
CA THR A 550 -8.18 -20.50 20.74
C THR A 550 -9.43 -21.32 21.08
N ARG A 551 -9.29 -22.64 21.19
CA ARG A 551 -10.38 -23.55 21.56
C ARG A 551 -10.95 -23.26 22.94
N GLN A 552 -10.09 -22.94 23.90
CA GLN A 552 -10.47 -22.58 25.26
C GLN A 552 -11.16 -21.22 25.29
N ARG A 553 -10.59 -20.21 24.60
CA ARG A 553 -11.17 -18.86 24.49
C ARG A 553 -12.65 -18.90 24.07
N ILE A 554 -12.96 -19.69 23.05
CA ILE A 554 -14.32 -19.80 22.49
C ILE A 554 -15.30 -20.43 23.48
N ARG A 555 -14.83 -21.35 24.32
CA ARG A 555 -15.66 -22.04 25.33
C ARG A 555 -15.85 -21.22 26.59
N ASP A 556 -14.80 -20.51 27.04
CA ASP A 556 -14.79 -19.82 28.33
C ASP A 556 -15.55 -18.49 28.30
N LYS A 557 -15.45 -17.73 27.19
CA LYS A 557 -15.97 -16.35 27.13
C LYS A 557 -17.39 -16.21 26.57
N ALA A 558 -18.01 -17.29 26.11
CA ALA A 558 -19.31 -17.27 25.42
C ALA A 558 -19.39 -16.35 24.18
N ASP A 559 -18.25 -15.84 23.68
CA ASP A 559 -18.17 -15.05 22.45
C ASP A 559 -18.57 -15.93 21.26
N LEU A 560 -19.54 -15.49 20.46
CA LEU A 560 -20.05 -16.27 19.32
C LEU A 560 -19.00 -16.28 18.18
N PRO A 561 -18.43 -17.44 17.80
CA PRO A 561 -17.43 -17.51 16.72
C PRO A 561 -18.09 -17.21 15.38
N GLY A 562 -17.63 -16.17 14.69
CA GLY A 562 -18.22 -15.74 13.43
C GLY A 562 -17.60 -16.43 12.22
N ALA A 563 -16.28 -16.30 12.07
CA ALA A 563 -15.57 -16.78 10.89
C ALA A 563 -14.24 -17.46 11.25
N LEU A 564 -13.83 -18.39 10.41
CA LEU A 564 -12.51 -19.01 10.44
C LEU A 564 -11.66 -18.43 9.29
N TRP A 565 -10.47 -17.96 9.64
CA TRP A 565 -9.48 -17.41 8.73
C TRP A 565 -8.29 -18.34 8.64
N HIS A 566 -7.70 -18.40 7.45
CA HIS A 566 -6.35 -18.89 7.26
C HIS A 566 -5.55 -17.77 6.60
N ILE A 567 -4.52 -17.28 7.29
CA ILE A 567 -3.63 -16.23 6.82
C ILE A 567 -2.23 -16.81 6.66
N TYR A 568 -1.55 -16.51 5.56
CA TYR A 568 -0.19 -16.95 5.28
C TYR A 568 0.74 -15.75 5.21
N HIS A 569 2.00 -15.95 5.58
CA HIS A 569 2.98 -14.88 5.50
C HIS A 569 3.22 -14.48 4.03
N ALA A 570 3.38 -13.19 3.75
CA ALA A 570 3.53 -12.66 2.38
C ALA A 570 4.67 -13.34 1.59
N LYS A 571 5.82 -13.58 2.25
CA LYS A 571 6.96 -14.34 1.69
C LYS A 571 6.63 -15.74 1.15
N ASP A 572 5.55 -16.37 1.58
CA ASP A 572 5.17 -17.73 1.17
C ASP A 572 4.18 -17.76 -0.01
N ALA A 573 3.76 -16.59 -0.54
CA ALA A 573 2.84 -16.49 -1.67
C ALA A 573 3.30 -17.31 -2.89
N ASP A 574 4.59 -17.26 -3.27
CA ASP A 574 5.13 -17.97 -4.43
C ASP A 574 5.14 -19.50 -4.25
N LYS A 575 5.34 -19.97 -3.02
CA LYS A 575 5.21 -21.41 -2.69
C LYS A 575 3.76 -21.86 -2.81
N ILE A 576 2.81 -21.04 -2.37
CA ILE A 576 1.38 -21.32 -2.51
C ILE A 576 0.99 -21.34 -3.99
N ARG A 577 1.44 -20.39 -4.80
CA ARG A 577 1.27 -20.41 -6.27
C ARG A 577 1.80 -21.70 -6.88
N SER A 578 3.01 -22.10 -6.49
CA SER A 578 3.66 -23.32 -6.97
C SER A 578 2.83 -24.58 -6.69
N LEU A 579 2.29 -24.72 -5.47
CA LEU A 579 1.41 -25.84 -5.13
C LEU A 579 0.14 -25.83 -5.98
N LEU A 580 -0.53 -24.67 -6.11
CA LEU A 580 -1.78 -24.56 -6.85
C LEU A 580 -1.59 -24.88 -8.34
N HIS A 581 -0.51 -24.38 -8.94
CA HIS A 581 -0.12 -24.75 -10.30
C HIS A 581 0.15 -26.25 -10.45
N LYS A 582 0.88 -26.86 -9.50
CA LYS A 582 1.11 -28.30 -9.50
C LYS A 582 -0.22 -29.08 -9.49
N ILE A 583 -1.18 -28.68 -8.67
CA ILE A 583 -2.50 -29.31 -8.61
C ILE A 583 -3.28 -29.14 -9.93
N GLU A 584 -3.20 -27.98 -10.56
CA GLU A 584 -3.85 -27.74 -11.86
C GLU A 584 -3.30 -28.66 -12.94
N VAL A 585 -1.98 -28.81 -12.99
CA VAL A 585 -1.30 -29.74 -13.91
C VAL A 585 -1.72 -31.19 -13.62
N GLU A 586 -1.77 -31.60 -12.36
CA GLU A 586 -2.25 -32.93 -11.95
C GLU A 586 -3.71 -33.19 -12.36
N ARG A 587 -4.53 -32.14 -12.46
CA ARG A 587 -5.93 -32.19 -12.94
C ARG A 587 -6.05 -32.12 -14.47
N GLY A 588 -4.93 -32.07 -15.20
CA GLY A 588 -4.91 -31.98 -16.66
C GLY A 588 -5.22 -30.58 -17.21
N ILE A 589 -5.13 -29.54 -16.38
CA ILE A 589 -5.37 -28.15 -16.79
C ILE A 589 -4.04 -27.57 -17.31
N SER A 590 -4.05 -27.03 -18.53
CA SER A 590 -2.92 -26.29 -19.09
C SER A 590 -2.83 -24.90 -18.49
N ILE A 591 -1.70 -24.57 -17.86
CA ILE A 591 -1.43 -23.27 -17.28
C ILE A 591 -1.10 -22.26 -18.39
N LYS A 592 -1.88 -21.17 -18.46
CA LYS A 592 -1.60 -20.04 -19.36
C LYS A 592 -0.50 -19.16 -18.76
N ALA A 593 0.26 -18.46 -19.60
CA ALA A 593 1.39 -17.62 -19.16
C ALA A 593 1.04 -16.52 -18.13
N ASN A 594 -0.21 -16.04 -18.13
CA ASN A 594 -0.68 -14.98 -17.20
C ASN A 594 -1.64 -15.53 -16.14
N HIS A 595 -1.64 -16.85 -15.93
CA HIS A 595 -2.46 -17.49 -14.92
C HIS A 595 -1.81 -17.32 -13.55
N ASP A 596 -2.49 -16.66 -12.62
CA ASP A 596 -2.10 -16.62 -11.21
C ASP A 596 -3.27 -17.12 -10.36
N PRO A 597 -3.10 -18.26 -9.66
CA PRO A 597 -4.20 -18.92 -8.95
C PRO A 597 -4.63 -18.18 -7.68
N ILE A 598 -3.78 -17.30 -7.12
CA ILE A 598 -4.14 -16.44 -5.98
C ILE A 598 -4.95 -15.24 -6.50
N HIS A 599 -4.49 -14.58 -7.57
CA HIS A 599 -5.22 -13.44 -8.14
C HIS A 599 -6.54 -13.84 -8.80
N ASP A 600 -6.64 -15.04 -9.34
CA ASP A 600 -7.89 -15.58 -9.88
C ASP A 600 -8.99 -15.76 -8.82
N GLN A 601 -8.65 -15.77 -7.52
CA GLN A 601 -9.55 -15.94 -6.38
C GLN A 601 -10.47 -17.19 -6.48
N LYS A 602 -9.98 -18.26 -7.11
CA LYS A 602 -10.76 -19.50 -7.36
C LYS A 602 -10.62 -20.55 -6.25
N TRP A 603 -9.55 -20.46 -5.46
CA TRP A 603 -9.14 -21.52 -4.56
C TRP A 603 -9.56 -21.24 -3.12
N TYR A 604 -10.02 -22.28 -2.44
CA TYR A 604 -10.11 -22.32 -0.99
C TYR A 604 -9.30 -23.52 -0.52
N LEU A 605 -8.27 -23.28 0.30
CA LEU A 605 -7.40 -24.31 0.84
C LEU A 605 -8.12 -25.02 1.99
N ASP A 606 -8.78 -26.13 1.68
CA ASP A 606 -9.34 -27.03 2.70
C ASP A 606 -8.24 -27.72 3.53
N ALA A 607 -8.63 -28.50 4.54
CA ALA A 607 -7.68 -29.15 5.44
C ALA A 607 -6.66 -30.06 4.70
N ASN A 608 -7.08 -30.73 3.62
CA ASN A 608 -6.17 -31.58 2.84
C ASN A 608 -5.15 -30.75 2.06
N LEU A 609 -5.59 -29.64 1.45
CA LEU A 609 -4.71 -28.73 0.74
C LEU A 609 -3.73 -28.02 1.69
N ARG A 610 -4.17 -27.61 2.88
CA ARG A 610 -3.30 -27.03 3.90
C ARG A 610 -2.25 -28.02 4.40
N LYS A 611 -2.66 -29.25 4.69
CA LYS A 611 -1.73 -30.34 5.05
C LYS A 611 -0.71 -30.61 3.95
N ARG A 612 -1.14 -30.63 2.69
CA ARG A 612 -0.26 -30.81 1.53
C ARG A 612 0.72 -29.64 1.37
N LEU A 613 0.24 -28.41 1.56
CA LEU A 613 1.05 -27.19 1.55
C LEU A 613 2.17 -27.24 2.61
N LEU A 614 1.82 -27.67 3.83
CA LEU A 614 2.80 -27.88 4.89
C LEU A 614 3.81 -28.97 4.53
N GLN A 615 3.35 -30.13 4.05
CA GLN A 615 4.21 -31.28 3.77
C GLN A 615 5.17 -31.08 2.59
N GLU A 616 4.71 -30.45 1.52
CA GLU A 616 5.49 -30.31 0.28
C GLU A 616 6.31 -29.01 0.22
N TYR A 617 5.86 -27.94 0.87
CA TYR A 617 6.49 -26.62 0.77
C TYR A 617 6.91 -26.03 2.12
N ASN A 618 6.63 -26.72 3.24
CA ASN A 618 6.90 -26.26 4.60
C ASN A 618 6.30 -24.86 4.87
N VAL A 619 5.07 -24.65 4.41
CA VAL A 619 4.32 -23.42 4.63
C VAL A 619 3.19 -23.68 5.62
N GLU A 620 3.31 -23.06 6.78
CA GLU A 620 2.29 -23.06 7.83
C GLU A 620 1.62 -21.69 7.90
N GLY A 621 0.28 -21.68 7.96
CA GLY A 621 -0.49 -20.45 8.12
C GLY A 621 -0.89 -20.19 9.57
N TYR A 622 -1.72 -19.16 9.75
CA TYR A 622 -2.41 -18.83 10.99
C TYR A 622 -3.87 -19.26 10.85
N SER A 623 -4.30 -20.23 11.67
CA SER A 623 -5.71 -20.62 11.79
C SER A 623 -6.39 -19.78 12.87
N ILE A 624 -7.15 -18.76 12.46
CA ILE A 624 -7.68 -17.74 13.36
C ILE A 624 -9.22 -17.81 13.39
N VAL A 625 -9.79 -18.00 14.58
CA VAL A 625 -11.24 -17.85 14.78
C VAL A 625 -11.54 -16.41 15.17
N GLN A 626 -12.25 -15.71 14.29
CA GLN A 626 -12.71 -14.34 14.52
C GLN A 626 -14.11 -14.38 15.17
N CYS A 627 -14.20 -13.92 16.41
CA CYS A 627 -15.46 -13.75 17.13
C CYS A 627 -16.05 -12.35 16.90
N SER A 628 -17.29 -12.14 17.36
CA SER A 628 -17.87 -10.79 17.39
C SER A 628 -16.96 -9.82 18.14
N GLY A 629 -16.71 -8.64 17.56
CA GLY A 629 -15.84 -7.61 18.13
C GLY A 629 -14.34 -7.80 17.88
N ASP A 630 -13.92 -8.89 17.23
CA ASP A 630 -12.52 -9.04 16.83
C ASP A 630 -12.21 -8.24 15.56
N ALA A 631 -11.15 -7.44 15.62
CA ALA A 631 -10.46 -6.85 14.48
C ALA A 631 -9.22 -7.69 14.13
N ILE A 632 -9.13 -8.13 12.88
CA ILE A 632 -7.98 -8.86 12.36
C ILE A 632 -7.18 -7.93 11.46
N PHE A 633 -5.91 -7.73 11.77
CA PHE A 633 -4.96 -6.98 10.96
C PHE A 633 -4.23 -7.93 10.01
N ILE A 634 -4.29 -7.62 8.70
CA ILE A 634 -3.72 -8.42 7.62
C ILE A 634 -2.61 -7.61 6.94
N PRO A 635 -1.35 -8.07 6.99
CA PRO A 635 -0.24 -7.39 6.32
C PRO A 635 -0.41 -7.38 4.79
N ALA A 636 0.06 -6.31 4.14
CA ALA A 636 0.09 -6.23 2.69
C ALA A 636 0.77 -7.45 2.06
N GLY A 637 0.13 -8.05 1.05
CA GLY A 637 0.64 -9.23 0.36
C GLY A 637 0.45 -10.57 1.08
N ALA A 638 -0.09 -10.61 2.29
CA ALA A 638 -0.37 -11.85 3.01
C ALA A 638 -1.55 -12.60 2.35
N PRO A 639 -1.34 -13.79 1.75
CA PRO A 639 -2.44 -14.57 1.21
C PRO A 639 -3.39 -15.00 2.32
N HIS A 640 -4.69 -14.82 2.13
CA HIS A 640 -5.67 -15.16 3.13
C HIS A 640 -7.03 -15.59 2.55
N GLN A 641 -7.77 -16.36 3.34
CA GLN A 641 -9.09 -16.89 2.99
C GLN A 641 -10.00 -16.92 4.21
N VAL A 642 -11.33 -16.83 3.98
CA VAL A 642 -12.32 -16.70 5.05
C VAL A 642 -13.49 -17.65 4.83
N ARG A 643 -13.89 -18.35 5.90
CA ARG A 643 -15.11 -19.17 5.96
C ARG A 643 -15.99 -18.73 7.12
N ASN A 644 -17.21 -18.27 6.81
CA ASN A 644 -18.21 -17.97 7.83
C ASN A 644 -18.75 -19.25 8.48
N LEU A 645 -18.64 -19.32 9.80
CA LEU A 645 -19.22 -20.38 10.64
C LEU A 645 -20.65 -20.03 11.02
N HIS A 646 -20.88 -18.76 11.35
CA HIS A 646 -22.20 -18.15 11.59
C HIS A 646 -22.46 -17.01 10.59
N ASN A 647 -23.68 -16.47 10.56
CA ASN A 647 -23.98 -15.33 9.71
C ASN A 647 -23.20 -14.12 10.25
N CYS A 648 -22.48 -13.42 9.37
CA CYS A 648 -21.55 -12.36 9.78
C CYS A 648 -21.78 -11.07 8.99
N VAL A 649 -21.62 -9.95 9.68
CA VAL A 649 -21.37 -8.62 9.10
C VAL A 649 -19.97 -8.21 9.53
N LYS A 650 -19.11 -7.94 8.55
CA LYS A 650 -17.76 -7.44 8.77
C LYS A 650 -17.58 -6.12 8.04
N VAL A 651 -16.71 -5.26 8.54
CA VAL A 651 -16.27 -4.06 7.82
C VAL A 651 -14.75 -4.06 7.80
N ALA A 652 -14.16 -3.79 6.64
CA ALA A 652 -12.72 -3.64 6.52
C ALA A 652 -12.34 -2.22 6.10
N GLU A 653 -11.23 -1.73 6.62
CA GLU A 653 -10.56 -0.50 6.19
C GLU A 653 -9.14 -0.86 5.77
N ASP A 654 -8.74 -0.38 4.59
CA ASP A 654 -7.38 -0.52 4.09
C ASP A 654 -6.52 0.63 4.59
N PHE A 655 -5.22 0.39 4.78
CA PHE A 655 -4.26 1.41 5.12
C PHE A 655 -2.89 1.08 4.54
N VAL A 656 -1.97 2.04 4.58
CA VAL A 656 -0.59 1.83 4.11
C VAL A 656 0.35 2.11 5.27
N SER A 657 0.91 1.06 5.86
CA SER A 657 1.85 1.20 6.98
C SER A 657 3.28 1.48 6.50
N PRO A 658 4.13 2.13 7.32
CA PRO A 658 5.52 2.36 6.97
C PRO A 658 6.32 1.06 6.83
N GLU A 659 6.04 0.06 7.65
CA GLU A 659 6.74 -1.22 7.69
C GLU A 659 6.52 -2.02 6.40
N ASN A 660 5.30 -1.98 5.83
CA ASN A 660 4.93 -2.79 4.67
C ASN A 660 4.97 -2.03 3.34
N ILE A 661 5.40 -0.75 3.33
CA ILE A 661 5.46 0.08 2.11
C ILE A 661 6.22 -0.59 0.95
N SER A 662 7.21 -1.40 1.29
CA SER A 662 8.04 -2.12 0.34
C SER A 662 7.30 -3.27 -0.35
N TYR A 663 6.46 -4.00 0.39
CA TYR A 663 5.54 -4.99 -0.14
C TYR A 663 4.48 -4.31 -1.00
N CYS A 664 3.89 -3.21 -0.53
CA CYS A 664 2.93 -2.41 -1.32
C CYS A 664 3.54 -1.99 -2.67
N PHE A 665 4.79 -1.51 -2.68
CA PHE A 665 5.51 -1.13 -3.89
C PHE A 665 5.76 -2.33 -4.82
N LYS A 666 6.23 -3.46 -4.29
CA LYS A 666 6.47 -4.70 -5.05
C LYS A 666 5.18 -5.21 -5.70
N LEU A 667 4.11 -5.35 -4.92
CA LEU A 667 2.81 -5.83 -5.38
C LEU A 667 2.24 -4.87 -6.42
N THR A 668 2.28 -3.56 -6.18
CA THR A 668 1.83 -2.57 -7.17
C THR A 668 2.53 -2.73 -8.53
N ASN A 669 3.79 -3.21 -8.55
CA ASN A 669 4.49 -3.54 -9.80
C ASN A 669 4.05 -4.90 -10.38
N GLU A 670 3.89 -5.94 -9.55
CA GLU A 670 3.41 -7.28 -9.99
C GLU A 670 2.01 -7.21 -10.61
N PHE A 671 1.09 -6.47 -9.98
CA PHE A 671 -0.29 -6.32 -10.45
C PHE A 671 -0.40 -5.66 -11.83
N ARG A 672 0.62 -4.92 -12.28
CA ARG A 672 0.70 -4.34 -13.65
C ARG A 672 0.78 -5.40 -14.74
N HIS A 673 1.25 -6.59 -14.40
CA HIS A 673 1.44 -7.69 -15.34
C HIS A 673 0.22 -8.63 -15.40
N LEU A 674 -0.80 -8.39 -14.55
CA LEU A 674 -2.06 -9.10 -14.61
C LEU A 674 -2.88 -8.67 -15.83
N THR A 675 -3.90 -9.45 -16.17
CA THR A 675 -4.76 -9.13 -17.31
C THR A 675 -5.57 -7.86 -17.07
N ASN A 676 -5.84 -7.08 -18.13
CA ASN A 676 -6.63 -5.84 -18.06
C ASN A 676 -8.07 -6.03 -17.53
N THR A 677 -8.57 -7.27 -17.46
CA THR A 677 -9.88 -7.61 -16.90
C THR A 677 -9.85 -7.82 -15.39
N HIS A 678 -8.68 -7.81 -14.77
CA HIS A 678 -8.52 -7.99 -13.33
C HIS A 678 -8.87 -6.70 -12.58
N SER A 679 -9.65 -6.81 -11.50
CA SER A 679 -10.16 -5.66 -10.72
C SER A 679 -9.06 -4.78 -10.11
N ASN A 680 -7.86 -5.34 -9.94
CA ASN A 680 -6.68 -4.67 -9.37
C ASN A 680 -5.61 -4.33 -10.43
N HIS A 681 -5.94 -4.37 -11.73
CA HIS A 681 -5.00 -4.03 -12.80
C HIS A 681 -4.56 -2.56 -12.78
N GLU A 682 -5.41 -1.66 -12.29
CA GLU A 682 -5.07 -0.23 -12.12
C GLU A 682 -4.40 0.00 -10.76
N ASP A 683 -3.26 0.70 -10.75
CA ASP A 683 -2.56 1.11 -9.52
C ASP A 683 -3.43 2.09 -8.72
N LYS A 684 -4.27 1.63 -7.78
CA LYS A 684 -5.17 2.54 -7.06
C LYS A 684 -4.46 3.38 -5.99
N LEU A 685 -3.29 2.94 -5.52
CA LEU A 685 -2.68 3.47 -4.30
C LEU A 685 -1.73 4.65 -4.52
N GLN A 686 -1.14 4.80 -5.72
CA GLN A 686 -0.14 5.85 -5.98
C GLN A 686 1.06 5.81 -5.01
N ILE A 687 1.54 4.60 -4.71
CA ILE A 687 2.59 4.34 -3.70
C ILE A 687 3.83 5.24 -3.87
N LYS A 688 4.25 5.52 -5.11
CA LYS A 688 5.39 6.42 -5.38
C LYS A 688 5.17 7.85 -4.86
N ASN A 689 3.97 8.41 -5.05
CA ASN A 689 3.60 9.72 -4.52
C ASN A 689 3.53 9.68 -2.99
N ILE A 690 2.93 8.61 -2.42
CA ILE A 690 2.87 8.41 -0.97
C ILE A 690 4.27 8.42 -0.33
N ILE A 691 5.23 7.68 -0.91
CA ILE A 691 6.63 7.64 -0.45
C ILE A 691 7.25 9.04 -0.50
N TYR A 692 7.11 9.75 -1.63
CA TYR A 692 7.65 11.11 -1.79
C TYR A 692 7.12 12.05 -0.71
N HIS A 693 5.80 12.12 -0.54
CA HIS A 693 5.18 13.04 0.41
C HIS A 693 5.46 12.66 1.87
N THR A 694 5.57 11.37 2.18
CA THR A 694 5.98 10.91 3.51
C THR A 694 7.37 11.41 3.87
N VAL A 695 8.35 11.25 2.96
CA VAL A 695 9.71 11.75 3.18
C VAL A 695 9.74 13.27 3.22
N LYS A 696 8.99 13.94 2.32
CA LYS A 696 8.87 15.40 2.31
C LYS A 696 8.40 15.94 3.65
N ASP A 697 7.33 15.40 4.20
CA ASP A 697 6.76 15.84 5.47
C ASP A 697 7.71 15.56 6.65
N ALA A 698 8.34 14.37 6.66
CA ALA A 698 9.27 13.98 7.72
C ALA A 698 10.55 14.83 7.71
N VAL A 699 11.13 15.10 6.53
CA VAL A 699 12.25 16.03 6.37
C VAL A 699 11.83 17.42 6.82
N SER A 700 10.68 17.91 6.33
CA SER A 700 10.17 19.23 6.72
C SER A 700 9.98 19.38 8.22
N CYS A 701 9.61 18.32 8.94
CA CYS A 701 9.46 18.34 10.41
C CYS A 701 10.81 18.42 11.16
N LEU A 702 11.89 17.91 10.56
CA LEU A 702 13.20 17.74 11.19
C LEU A 702 14.21 18.83 10.82
N THR A 703 13.91 19.61 9.79
CA THR A 703 14.67 20.79 9.34
C THR A 703 13.97 22.05 9.78
#